data_AF-A0A8B9WGE5-F1
#
_entry.id   AF-A0A8B9WGE5-F1
#
_cell.length_a   1.000
_cell.length_b   1.000
_cell.length_c   1.000
_cell.angle_alpha   90.00
_cell.angle_beta   90.00
_cell.angle_gamma   90.00
#
_symmetry.space_group_name_H-M   'P 1'
#
loop_
_entity.id
_entity.type
_entity.pdbx_description
1 polymer ?
#
loop_
_entity_poly.entity_id
_entity_poly.type
_entity_poly.pdbx_seq_one_letter_code
_entity_poly.pdbx_strand_id
1 'polypeptide(L)'
;MASCPKAIWNWRFQRAVFRTVQLLCFSVLIFEVINQKEVSAWTYHYSNKTYSWNYSRAFCQKYYTDLVAIQNKNEIAYLNETIPYYNSYYWIGIRKINNKWTWVGTNKTLTEEAENWADNEPNNKRNNQDCVEIYIKSLSAPGKWNDEPCWKRKRALCYRASCQDMSCSKQGECIETIGNYTCSCYPGFYGPECEYVRECGEFDLPQHVHMNCSHPLGNFSFNSHCSFHCAEGYALNGPSELECLASGIWTNSPPQCVAVQCPALKSPEQGSMSCVQSAEAFQHQSSCSFSCEEGFALVGPEVVHCTALGVWTAPTPVCKAMQCEFPEAPTKGILDCVHPLVSLAGSSCKFECKPCHRVRGKDKCLGPGWGTPPLPAFKAIACEPLESPVHGSMDCSPSLRAFQYNTSCSFHCAEGFTLRGADIVRCADMEEWTAPAPVCQTLQCQDLPTSTKARVNCSHPFGDFRYKSTCSFTCDEGSFLVGASVLQCLDTGNWDAPFPECQAVTCATLPNPQNGEKTCVQPLGGSSYESTCWFTCHEGFSLSGPERLDCTPSGHWTGSPPTCEEAIKCPELSAPEQGSLDCPDTHGEFIVGSICHFSCNKGLKLEGSNHVECTTSGRWIAPPPTCKYTVSAPAPGVQCPTLIAPKQGTMSCQHHVRNFGLNTTCHFGCKAGFILLGDSALQCRPSRQWTAAAPTCRAVKCAKLPVTEPIVMNCSNPWGNFSYGSTCSFHCPEGQLLNGSERTACQENGQWSTTMPTCQAGPLTIQETLTYVGGAAAGTTGLVTGSILLALLRRRCRQKDDGKSPLNPQSHLGTYGVFTNAAFDPSP
;
A
#
# COMPACT_ATOMS: atom_id res chain seq x y z
N MET A 1 -30.66 32.99 65.44
CA MET A 1 -31.01 34.39 65.09
C MET A 1 -30.06 34.88 64.01
N ALA A 2 -30.57 35.66 63.05
CA ALA A 2 -29.93 36.33 61.89
C ALA A 2 -29.48 35.41 60.72
N SER A 3 -30.07 35.41 59.50
CA SER A 3 -30.35 36.43 58.45
C SER A 3 -29.05 37.02 57.86
N CYS A 4 -28.75 37.18 56.55
CA CYS A 4 -29.35 37.13 55.19
C CYS A 4 -28.15 37.17 54.16
N PRO A 5 -28.22 37.32 52.81
CA PRO A 5 -29.32 37.23 51.82
C PRO A 5 -28.99 36.41 50.54
N LYS A 6 -29.99 36.23 49.67
CA LYS A 6 -29.90 35.72 48.28
C LYS A 6 -29.55 36.84 47.30
N ALA A 7 -28.74 36.55 46.29
CA ALA A 7 -28.60 37.32 45.06
C ALA A 7 -29.03 36.47 43.85
N ILE A 8 -29.93 37.01 43.05
CA ILE A 8 -30.45 36.46 41.78
C ILE A 8 -29.59 37.04 40.66
N TRP A 9 -29.04 36.20 39.76
CA TRP A 9 -28.51 36.66 38.47
C TRP A 9 -28.95 35.74 37.30
N ASN A 10 -29.45 36.42 36.27
CA ASN A 10 -30.15 36.05 35.03
C ASN A 10 -29.87 34.71 34.30
N TRP A 11 -30.91 33.87 34.26
CA TRP A 11 -31.06 32.65 33.42
C TRP A 11 -31.31 32.88 31.91
N ARG A 12 -31.51 34.13 31.46
CA ARG A 12 -31.89 34.41 30.06
C ARG A 12 -30.72 34.46 29.08
N PHE A 13 -29.49 34.71 29.55
CA PHE A 13 -28.31 34.81 28.68
C PHE A 13 -27.74 33.43 28.31
N GLN A 14 -27.76 32.47 29.24
CA GLN A 14 -27.26 31.11 28.99
C GLN A 14 -28.12 30.32 27.98
N ARG A 15 -29.45 30.53 27.95
CA ARG A 15 -30.33 29.88 26.95
C ARG A 15 -30.11 30.36 25.52
N ALA A 16 -29.68 31.61 25.33
CA ALA A 16 -29.40 32.15 24.01
C ALA A 16 -28.10 31.54 23.45
N VAL A 17 -27.04 31.51 24.26
CA VAL A 17 -25.74 30.94 23.88
C VAL A 17 -25.84 29.45 23.56
N PHE A 18 -26.58 28.67 24.36
CA PHE A 18 -26.77 27.24 24.14
C PHE A 18 -27.50 26.93 22.83
N ARG A 19 -28.50 27.74 22.44
CA ARG A 19 -29.21 27.56 21.16
C ARG A 19 -28.35 27.88 19.95
N THR A 20 -27.48 28.89 20.03
CA THR A 20 -26.52 29.21 18.95
C THR A 20 -25.44 28.14 18.79
N VAL A 21 -24.93 27.57 19.89
CA VAL A 21 -23.95 26.47 19.83
C VAL A 21 -24.60 25.19 19.28
N GLN A 22 -25.84 24.90 19.66
CA GLN A 22 -26.57 23.74 19.16
C GLN A 22 -26.88 23.85 17.66
N LEU A 23 -27.22 25.06 17.16
CA LEU A 23 -27.40 25.32 15.72
C LEU A 23 -26.09 25.21 14.92
N LEU A 24 -24.96 25.66 15.49
CA LEU A 24 -23.64 25.52 14.87
C LEU A 24 -23.20 24.04 14.83
N CYS A 25 -23.38 23.29 15.91
CA CYS A 25 -23.08 21.85 15.94
C CYS A 25 -23.97 21.04 14.98
N PHE A 26 -25.25 21.36 14.85
CA PHE A 26 -26.12 20.73 13.85
C PHE A 26 -25.71 21.07 12.42
N SER A 27 -25.23 22.30 12.17
CA SER A 27 -24.73 22.68 10.84
C SER A 27 -23.42 21.97 10.48
N VAL A 28 -22.53 21.73 11.45
CA VAL A 28 -21.28 20.97 11.27
C VAL A 28 -21.56 19.48 11.07
N LEU A 29 -22.51 18.90 11.82
CA LEU A 29 -22.93 17.50 11.64
C LEU A 29 -23.62 17.26 10.30
N ILE A 30 -24.40 18.21 9.80
CA ILE A 30 -24.98 18.14 8.45
C ILE A 30 -23.88 18.26 7.39
N PHE A 31 -22.87 19.10 7.61
CA PHE A 31 -21.72 19.22 6.72
C PHE A 31 -20.85 17.94 6.71
N GLU A 32 -20.69 17.27 7.84
CA GLU A 32 -19.98 15.98 7.99
C GLU A 32 -20.76 14.81 7.37
N VAL A 33 -22.08 14.75 7.53
CA VAL A 33 -22.93 13.70 6.91
C VAL A 33 -23.04 13.87 5.39
N ILE A 34 -22.91 15.09 4.87
CA ILE A 34 -22.79 15.35 3.41
C ILE A 34 -21.39 14.98 2.87
N ASN A 35 -20.40 14.76 3.75
CA ASN A 35 -19.02 14.39 3.39
C ASN A 35 -18.69 12.90 3.57
N GLN A 36 -19.67 12.03 3.82
CA GLN A 36 -19.46 10.59 3.58
C GLN A 36 -19.28 10.41 2.07
N LYS A 37 -18.06 10.08 1.64
CA LYS A 37 -17.77 9.64 0.28
C LYS A 37 -18.69 8.46 -0.05
N GLU A 38 -19.76 8.71 -0.80
CA GLU A 38 -20.46 7.67 -1.53
C GLU A 38 -19.41 6.88 -2.31
N VAL A 39 -19.33 5.57 -2.05
CA VAL A 39 -18.59 4.64 -2.92
C VAL A 39 -19.19 4.82 -4.31
N SER A 40 -18.44 5.48 -5.19
CA SER A 40 -18.94 6.04 -6.43
C SER A 40 -18.97 4.94 -7.49
N ALA A 41 -19.97 4.08 -7.38
CA ALA A 41 -20.45 3.19 -8.43
C ALA A 41 -20.56 3.91 -9.80
N TRP A 42 -20.35 3.18 -10.91
CA TRP A 42 -20.61 3.71 -12.25
C TRP A 42 -22.08 4.09 -12.33
N THR A 43 -22.35 5.39 -12.40
CA THR A 43 -23.70 5.94 -12.42
C THR A 43 -24.00 6.58 -13.75
N TYR A 44 -25.20 6.30 -14.25
CA TYR A 44 -25.72 6.92 -15.45
C TYR A 44 -26.57 8.13 -15.07
N HIS A 45 -26.33 9.22 -15.77
CA HIS A 45 -27.01 10.49 -15.56
C HIS A 45 -27.56 10.99 -16.88
N TYR A 46 -28.59 11.82 -16.84
CA TYR A 46 -29.14 12.38 -18.06
C TYR A 46 -29.50 13.85 -17.93
N SER A 47 -29.48 14.57 -19.06
CA SER A 47 -29.83 15.97 -19.06
C SER A 47 -31.34 16.19 -18.98
N ASN A 48 -31.75 17.23 -18.24
CA ASN A 48 -33.14 17.66 -18.17
C ASN A 48 -33.64 18.38 -19.44
N LYS A 49 -32.73 18.86 -20.28
CA LYS A 49 -32.99 19.57 -21.55
C LYS A 49 -32.42 18.77 -22.72
N THR A 50 -32.90 19.07 -23.94
CA THR A 50 -32.38 18.48 -25.18
C THR A 50 -31.35 19.38 -25.84
N TYR A 51 -30.27 18.79 -26.33
CA TYR A 51 -29.12 19.45 -26.95
C TYR A 51 -28.72 18.74 -28.24
N SER A 52 -27.95 19.43 -29.09
CA SER A 52 -27.21 18.75 -30.16
C SER A 52 -26.15 17.83 -29.57
N TRP A 53 -25.64 16.89 -30.34
CA TRP A 53 -24.68 15.90 -29.84
C TRP A 53 -23.42 16.56 -29.25
N ASN A 54 -22.84 17.56 -29.94
CA ASN A 54 -21.65 18.29 -29.44
C ASN A 54 -21.91 18.99 -28.09
N TYR A 55 -23.07 19.64 -27.95
CA TYR A 55 -23.46 20.27 -26.68
C TYR A 55 -23.80 19.23 -25.60
N SER A 56 -24.32 18.06 -25.99
CA SER A 56 -24.57 16.95 -25.06
C SER A 56 -23.27 16.39 -24.50
N ARG A 57 -22.25 16.24 -25.34
CA ARG A 57 -20.91 15.85 -24.92
C ARG A 57 -20.30 16.86 -23.96
N ALA A 58 -20.32 18.15 -24.35
CA ALA A 58 -19.82 19.22 -23.49
C ALA A 58 -20.57 19.30 -22.15
N PHE A 59 -21.88 19.02 -22.15
CA PHE A 59 -22.66 18.89 -20.91
C PHE A 59 -22.18 17.72 -20.07
N CYS A 60 -21.99 16.53 -20.66
CA CYS A 60 -21.53 15.37 -19.91
C CYS A 60 -20.12 15.56 -19.36
N GLN A 61 -19.17 16.09 -20.14
CA GLN A 61 -17.81 16.37 -19.69
C GLN A 61 -17.73 17.47 -18.62
N LYS A 62 -18.71 18.38 -18.59
CA LYS A 62 -18.76 19.45 -17.60
C LYS A 62 -19.25 18.98 -16.23
N TYR A 63 -20.20 18.04 -16.19
CA TYR A 63 -20.88 17.64 -14.95
C TYR A 63 -20.61 16.18 -14.55
N TYR A 64 -20.09 15.35 -15.45
CA TYR A 64 -19.83 13.92 -15.30
C TYR A 64 -18.53 13.56 -16.07
N THR A 65 -18.32 12.29 -16.42
CA THR A 65 -17.11 11.84 -17.15
C THR A 65 -17.22 12.14 -18.65
N ASP A 66 -18.14 11.50 -19.38
CA ASP A 66 -18.43 11.82 -20.79
C ASP A 66 -19.83 11.25 -21.17
N LEU A 67 -20.22 11.35 -22.44
CA LEU A 67 -21.36 10.59 -22.99
C LEU A 67 -21.10 9.09 -22.84
N VAL A 68 -22.17 8.34 -22.58
CA VAL A 68 -22.08 6.91 -22.27
C VAL A 68 -21.36 6.12 -23.37
N ALA A 69 -20.42 5.27 -22.95
CA ALA A 69 -19.74 4.30 -23.81
C ALA A 69 -20.18 2.89 -23.39
N ILE A 70 -21.03 2.27 -24.21
CA ILE A 70 -21.68 1.00 -23.88
C ILE A 70 -20.75 -0.15 -24.23
N GLN A 71 -20.54 -1.05 -23.27
CA GLN A 71 -19.56 -2.13 -23.36
C GLN A 71 -20.15 -3.45 -23.84
N ASN A 72 -21.40 -3.76 -23.50
CA ASN A 72 -22.03 -5.04 -23.83
C ASN A 72 -23.57 -4.95 -23.78
N LYS A 73 -24.24 -6.04 -24.22
CA LYS A 73 -25.70 -6.14 -24.22
C LYS A 73 -26.35 -6.08 -22.84
N ASN A 74 -25.66 -6.50 -21.78
CA ASN A 74 -26.19 -6.44 -20.41
C ASN A 74 -26.31 -4.98 -19.95
N GLU A 75 -25.33 -4.15 -20.27
CA GLU A 75 -25.37 -2.72 -20.01
C GLU A 75 -26.54 -2.04 -20.75
N ILE A 76 -26.81 -2.45 -21.99
CA ILE A 76 -27.97 -1.95 -22.76
C ILE A 76 -29.28 -2.30 -22.05
N ALA A 77 -29.41 -3.55 -21.60
CA ALA A 77 -30.60 -4.00 -20.88
C ALA A 77 -30.79 -3.19 -19.59
N TYR A 78 -29.71 -2.98 -18.83
CA TYR A 78 -29.70 -2.17 -17.62
C TYR A 78 -30.11 -0.72 -17.89
N LEU A 79 -29.53 -0.07 -18.90
CA LEU A 79 -29.89 1.29 -19.31
C LEU A 79 -31.38 1.37 -19.70
N ASN A 80 -31.85 0.39 -20.45
CA ASN A 80 -33.23 0.31 -20.90
C ASN A 80 -34.22 0.08 -19.75
N GLU A 81 -33.83 -0.60 -18.69
CA GLU A 81 -34.67 -0.80 -17.50
C GLU A 81 -34.67 0.43 -16.57
N THR A 82 -33.50 1.05 -16.39
CA THR A 82 -33.27 2.03 -15.33
C THR A 82 -33.59 3.46 -15.76
N ILE A 83 -33.26 3.84 -17.00
CA ILE A 83 -33.43 5.21 -17.51
C ILE A 83 -34.92 5.46 -17.86
N PRO A 84 -35.49 6.64 -17.55
CA PRO A 84 -36.88 6.94 -17.88
C PRO A 84 -37.11 7.10 -19.39
N TYR A 85 -38.29 6.74 -19.84
CA TYR A 85 -38.73 6.96 -21.22
C TYR A 85 -38.93 8.46 -21.50
N TYR A 86 -38.38 8.94 -22.61
CA TYR A 86 -38.76 10.23 -23.22
C TYR A 86 -38.84 10.09 -24.73
N ASN A 87 -39.81 10.79 -25.33
CA ASN A 87 -40.01 10.83 -26.78
C ASN A 87 -38.86 11.50 -27.56
N SER A 88 -38.00 12.29 -26.88
CA SER A 88 -36.83 12.91 -27.48
C SER A 88 -35.64 11.97 -27.63
N TYR A 89 -35.71 10.78 -27.02
CA TYR A 89 -34.61 9.83 -26.88
C TYR A 89 -33.32 10.46 -26.30
N TYR A 90 -32.22 9.71 -26.37
CA TYR A 90 -30.96 10.04 -25.74
C TYR A 90 -29.78 9.93 -26.70
N TRP A 91 -28.84 10.86 -26.61
CA TRP A 91 -27.54 10.77 -27.25
C TRP A 91 -26.60 9.87 -26.46
N ILE A 92 -25.90 8.99 -27.17
CA ILE A 92 -24.82 8.15 -26.63
C ILE A 92 -23.48 8.52 -27.27
N GLY A 93 -22.38 8.10 -26.65
CA GLY A 93 -21.03 8.57 -26.94
C GLY A 93 -20.36 7.94 -28.16
N ILE A 94 -21.10 7.39 -29.11
CA ILE A 94 -20.52 6.77 -30.32
C ILE A 94 -20.66 7.72 -31.53
N ARG A 95 -19.58 7.84 -32.30
CA ARG A 95 -19.55 8.59 -33.58
C ARG A 95 -18.87 7.80 -34.68
N LYS A 96 -19.16 8.18 -35.92
CA LYS A 96 -18.46 7.65 -37.10
C LYS A 96 -17.20 8.48 -37.37
N ILE A 97 -16.03 7.92 -37.06
CA ILE A 97 -14.72 8.55 -37.25
C ILE A 97 -13.92 7.67 -38.22
N ASN A 98 -13.42 8.24 -39.32
CA ASN A 98 -12.67 7.50 -40.36
C ASN A 98 -13.38 6.22 -40.85
N ASN A 99 -14.69 6.30 -41.11
CA ASN A 99 -15.55 5.17 -41.50
C ASN A 99 -15.68 4.03 -40.48
N LYS A 100 -15.22 4.21 -39.23
CA LYS A 100 -15.44 3.26 -38.13
C LYS A 100 -16.29 3.90 -37.04
N TRP A 101 -17.17 3.11 -36.42
CA TRP A 101 -17.91 3.55 -35.24
C TRP A 101 -16.99 3.50 -34.02
N THR A 102 -16.86 4.62 -33.31
CA THR A 102 -15.90 4.79 -32.22
C THR A 102 -16.56 5.50 -31.05
N TRP A 103 -16.36 4.95 -29.85
CA TRP A 103 -16.77 5.55 -28.59
C TRP A 103 -15.85 6.72 -28.27
N VAL A 104 -16.36 7.94 -28.33
CA VAL A 104 -15.54 9.15 -28.20
C VAL A 104 -14.98 9.37 -26.80
N GLY A 105 -15.62 8.79 -25.78
CA GLY A 105 -15.20 8.89 -24.38
C GLY A 105 -14.02 7.97 -24.03
N THR A 106 -13.90 6.83 -24.71
CA THR A 106 -12.84 5.83 -24.47
C THR A 106 -11.87 5.68 -25.64
N ASN A 107 -12.16 6.32 -26.77
CA ASN A 107 -11.44 6.19 -28.03
C ASN A 107 -11.35 4.74 -28.57
N LYS A 108 -12.26 3.85 -28.14
CA LYS A 108 -12.34 2.45 -28.57
C LYS A 108 -13.32 2.30 -29.74
N THR A 109 -13.00 1.44 -30.70
CA THR A 109 -13.92 1.07 -31.79
C THR A 109 -15.06 0.21 -31.27
N LEU A 110 -16.22 0.25 -31.93
CA LEU A 110 -17.36 -0.59 -31.61
C LEU A 110 -16.99 -2.08 -31.75
N THR A 111 -17.36 -2.88 -30.76
CA THR A 111 -17.21 -4.34 -30.75
C THR A 111 -18.54 -5.01 -31.13
N GLU A 112 -18.48 -6.22 -31.70
CA GLU A 112 -19.68 -7.01 -32.05
C GLU A 112 -20.56 -7.33 -30.81
N GLU A 113 -19.94 -7.44 -29.63
CA GLU A 113 -20.62 -7.73 -28.36
C GLU A 113 -21.49 -6.57 -27.87
N ALA A 114 -21.10 -5.32 -28.17
CA ALA A 114 -21.84 -4.13 -27.80
C ALA A 114 -22.85 -3.70 -28.87
N GLU A 115 -22.70 -4.18 -30.11
CA GLU A 115 -23.49 -3.74 -31.25
C GLU A 115 -25.00 -4.01 -31.07
N ASN A 116 -25.83 -2.97 -31.26
CA ASN A 116 -27.27 -3.07 -31.05
C ASN A 116 -28.11 -2.12 -31.92
N TRP A 117 -27.82 -2.06 -33.22
CA TRP A 117 -28.60 -1.27 -34.17
C TRP A 117 -30.05 -1.74 -34.31
N ALA A 118 -30.95 -0.80 -34.57
CA ALA A 118 -32.33 -1.07 -34.95
C ALA A 118 -32.42 -1.64 -36.37
N ASP A 119 -33.58 -2.22 -36.71
CA ASP A 119 -33.80 -2.79 -38.04
C ASP A 119 -33.58 -1.74 -39.15
N ASN A 120 -32.70 -2.06 -40.09
CA ASN A 120 -32.24 -1.19 -41.19
C ASN A 120 -31.34 -0.01 -40.78
N GLU A 121 -30.75 -0.03 -39.57
CA GLU A 121 -29.72 0.93 -39.15
C GLU A 121 -28.33 0.27 -39.07
N PRO A 122 -27.22 1.03 -39.23
CA PRO A 122 -27.17 2.46 -39.54
C PRO A 122 -27.37 2.75 -41.03
N ASN A 123 -28.27 3.69 -41.36
CA ASN A 123 -28.68 3.97 -42.75
C ASN A 123 -28.06 5.22 -43.39
N ASN A 124 -27.35 6.05 -42.61
CA ASN A 124 -26.72 7.30 -43.05
C ASN A 124 -27.62 8.19 -43.94
N LYS A 125 -28.89 8.31 -43.58
CA LYS A 125 -29.89 9.13 -44.26
C LYS A 125 -29.41 10.57 -44.42
N ARG A 126 -29.40 11.07 -45.67
CA ARG A 126 -28.92 12.41 -46.07
C ARG A 126 -27.40 12.63 -45.97
N ASN A 127 -26.59 11.57 -45.89
CA ASN A 127 -25.12 11.63 -45.86
C ASN A 127 -24.53 12.51 -44.74
N ASN A 128 -25.23 12.63 -43.60
CA ASN A 128 -24.83 13.52 -42.51
C ASN A 128 -25.32 12.99 -41.15
N GLN A 129 -25.25 11.67 -40.95
CA GLN A 129 -25.60 10.99 -39.72
C GLN A 129 -24.39 10.25 -39.17
N ASP A 130 -23.60 10.96 -38.38
CA ASP A 130 -22.39 10.43 -37.76
C ASP A 130 -22.48 10.40 -36.23
N CYS A 131 -23.65 10.73 -35.67
CA CYS A 131 -23.99 10.66 -34.25
C CYS A 131 -25.09 9.63 -34.00
N VAL A 132 -25.15 9.04 -32.81
CA VAL A 132 -26.06 7.92 -32.53
C VAL A 132 -26.92 8.15 -31.31
N GLU A 133 -28.20 7.84 -31.45
CA GLU A 133 -29.16 7.84 -30.36
C GLU A 133 -29.53 6.42 -29.90
N ILE A 134 -30.06 6.32 -28.68
CA ILE A 134 -30.60 5.08 -28.10
C ILE A 134 -32.08 5.19 -27.75
N TYR A 135 -32.83 4.15 -28.09
CA TYR A 135 -34.27 4.03 -27.86
C TYR A 135 -34.61 3.42 -26.50
N ILE A 136 -34.39 4.17 -25.41
CA ILE A 136 -34.76 3.75 -24.05
C ILE A 136 -36.28 3.53 -23.94
N LYS A 137 -36.69 2.34 -23.51
CA LYS A 137 -38.09 1.93 -23.27
C LYS A 137 -39.03 2.17 -24.46
N SER A 138 -38.49 2.13 -25.68
CA SER A 138 -39.30 2.24 -26.90
C SER A 138 -40.20 1.02 -27.07
N LEU A 139 -41.44 1.23 -27.51
CA LEU A 139 -42.42 0.17 -27.77
C LEU A 139 -42.03 -0.69 -28.99
N SER A 140 -41.33 -0.11 -29.97
CA SER A 140 -41.00 -0.79 -31.22
C SER A 140 -39.58 -1.36 -31.24
N ALA A 141 -38.64 -0.73 -30.53
CA ALA A 141 -37.22 -1.08 -30.60
C ALA A 141 -36.48 -0.74 -29.29
N PRO A 142 -36.81 -1.40 -28.16
CA PRO A 142 -36.24 -1.07 -26.85
C PRO A 142 -34.72 -1.31 -26.79
N GLY A 143 -33.97 -0.30 -26.35
CA GLY A 143 -32.50 -0.34 -26.22
C GLY A 143 -31.71 -0.29 -27.53
N LYS A 144 -32.40 -0.27 -28.69
CA LYS A 144 -31.79 -0.26 -30.02
C LYS A 144 -31.25 1.12 -30.41
N TRP A 145 -30.31 1.15 -31.35
CA TRP A 145 -29.60 2.36 -31.78
C TRP A 145 -30.00 2.83 -33.19
N ASN A 146 -29.84 4.12 -33.43
CA ASN A 146 -30.10 4.77 -34.71
C ASN A 146 -29.07 5.88 -34.97
N ASP A 147 -28.51 5.95 -36.18
CA ASP A 147 -27.68 7.07 -36.59
C ASP A 147 -28.52 8.28 -37.02
N GLU A 148 -28.13 9.46 -36.57
CA GLU A 148 -28.93 10.67 -36.68
C GLU A 148 -28.04 11.92 -36.82
N PRO A 149 -28.46 13.00 -37.51
CA PRO A 149 -27.63 14.17 -37.66
C PRO A 149 -27.39 14.82 -36.31
N CYS A 150 -26.12 15.10 -36.02
CA CYS A 150 -25.68 15.59 -34.72
C CYS A 150 -26.38 16.88 -34.26
N TRP A 151 -26.97 17.67 -35.17
CA TRP A 151 -27.69 18.91 -34.85
C TRP A 151 -29.09 18.69 -34.26
N LYS A 152 -29.65 17.47 -34.33
CA LYS A 152 -30.93 17.13 -33.70
C LYS A 152 -30.84 17.28 -32.18
N ARG A 153 -31.96 17.67 -31.56
CA ARG A 153 -32.00 17.93 -30.13
C ARG A 153 -32.53 16.72 -29.37
N LYS A 154 -31.66 16.05 -28.61
CA LYS A 154 -32.00 14.90 -27.76
C LYS A 154 -31.38 15.07 -26.37
N ARG A 155 -31.76 14.25 -25.39
CA ARG A 155 -31.18 14.34 -24.04
C ARG A 155 -29.77 13.75 -24.05
N ALA A 156 -28.85 14.31 -23.29
CA ALA A 156 -27.53 13.73 -23.10
C ALA A 156 -27.64 12.57 -22.12
N LEU A 157 -27.15 11.37 -22.48
CA LEU A 157 -26.97 10.26 -21.54
C LEU A 157 -25.48 10.19 -21.19
N CYS A 158 -25.17 10.57 -19.96
CA CYS A 158 -23.83 10.70 -19.43
C CYS A 158 -23.52 9.54 -18.51
N TYR A 159 -22.23 9.26 -18.34
CA TYR A 159 -21.77 8.40 -17.26
C TYR A 159 -20.77 9.10 -16.35
N ARG A 160 -20.68 8.61 -15.12
CA ARG A 160 -19.62 8.93 -14.16
C ARG A 160 -18.83 7.66 -13.87
N ALA A 161 -17.53 7.68 -14.19
CA ALA A 161 -16.58 6.59 -13.94
C ALA A 161 -16.35 6.38 -12.45
N SER A 162 -16.17 5.11 -12.04
CA SER A 162 -15.83 4.67 -10.68
C SER A 162 -14.33 4.55 -10.49
N CYS A 163 -13.62 4.13 -11.54
CA CYS A 163 -12.17 3.97 -11.56
C CYS A 163 -11.48 5.33 -11.39
N GLN A 164 -10.64 5.41 -10.37
CA GLN A 164 -9.73 6.51 -10.08
C GLN A 164 -8.29 6.02 -10.27
N ASP A 165 -7.32 6.93 -10.37
CA ASP A 165 -5.89 6.61 -10.58
C ASP A 165 -5.30 5.67 -9.51
N MET A 166 -5.97 5.50 -8.37
CA MET A 166 -5.57 4.65 -7.24
C MET A 166 -6.57 3.51 -6.97
N SER A 167 -7.54 3.27 -7.85
CA SER A 167 -8.58 2.25 -7.62
C SER A 167 -8.05 0.81 -7.68
N CYS A 168 -6.98 0.58 -8.44
CA CYS A 168 -6.22 -0.66 -8.43
C CYS A 168 -4.77 -0.33 -8.07
N SER A 169 -4.06 -1.31 -7.50
CA SER A 169 -2.61 -1.22 -7.39
C SER A 169 -1.97 -1.08 -8.78
N LYS A 170 -0.73 -0.58 -8.84
CA LYS A 170 0.01 -0.43 -10.11
C LYS A 170 0.23 -1.76 -10.84
N GLN A 171 -0.14 -2.87 -10.23
CA GLN A 171 -0.02 -4.24 -10.71
C GLN A 171 -1.32 -4.79 -11.33
N GLY A 172 -2.30 -3.92 -11.63
CA GLY A 172 -3.50 -4.31 -12.36
C GLY A 172 -4.19 -3.16 -13.08
N GLU A 173 -5.10 -3.51 -13.97
CA GLU A 173 -5.93 -2.56 -14.72
C GLU A 173 -7.33 -2.46 -14.11
N CYS A 174 -7.82 -1.24 -13.93
CA CYS A 174 -9.18 -1.01 -13.42
C CYS A 174 -10.22 -1.21 -14.53
N ILE A 175 -11.15 -2.14 -14.29
CA ILE A 175 -12.25 -2.45 -15.19
C ILE A 175 -13.57 -1.97 -14.57
N GLU A 176 -14.24 -1.07 -15.26
CA GLU A 176 -15.56 -0.56 -14.87
C GLU A 176 -16.64 -1.64 -15.01
N THR A 177 -17.48 -1.78 -14.00
CA THR A 177 -18.64 -2.69 -13.99
C THR A 177 -19.92 -1.93 -13.62
N ILE A 178 -21.10 -2.54 -13.80
CA ILE A 178 -22.36 -1.87 -13.47
C ILE A 178 -22.42 -1.65 -11.96
N GLY A 179 -22.36 -0.40 -11.54
CA GLY A 179 -22.46 -0.02 -10.14
C GLY A 179 -21.21 -0.27 -9.28
N ASN A 180 -20.07 -0.66 -9.88
CA ASN A 180 -18.80 -0.90 -9.16
C ASN A 180 -17.61 -0.96 -10.15
N TYR A 181 -16.39 -1.20 -9.68
CA TYR A 181 -15.25 -1.59 -10.52
C TYR A 181 -14.61 -2.89 -10.03
N THR A 182 -13.83 -3.52 -10.89
CA THR A 182 -13.02 -4.72 -10.58
C THR A 182 -11.61 -4.52 -11.13
N CYS A 183 -10.59 -4.99 -10.42
CA CYS A 183 -9.21 -4.95 -10.91
C CYS A 183 -8.85 -6.23 -11.66
N SER A 184 -8.33 -6.09 -12.87
CA SER A 184 -7.72 -7.18 -13.63
C SER A 184 -6.23 -7.20 -13.40
N CYS A 185 -5.75 -8.18 -12.64
CA CYS A 185 -4.36 -8.24 -12.22
C CYS A 185 -3.42 -8.69 -13.33
N TYR A 186 -2.23 -8.10 -13.36
CA TYR A 186 -1.15 -8.61 -14.20
C TYR A 186 -0.69 -9.99 -13.71
N PRO A 187 -0.10 -10.82 -14.60
CA PRO A 187 0.37 -12.15 -14.23
C PRO A 187 1.28 -12.12 -13.00
N GLY A 188 1.05 -13.05 -12.06
CA GLY A 188 1.81 -13.12 -10.82
C GLY A 188 1.24 -12.29 -9.67
N PHE A 189 0.18 -11.50 -9.89
CA PHE A 189 -0.50 -10.72 -8.86
C PHE A 189 -1.96 -11.16 -8.68
N TYR A 190 -2.49 -10.97 -7.47
CA TYR A 190 -3.88 -11.32 -7.14
C TYR A 190 -4.42 -10.48 -5.97
N GLY A 191 -5.73 -10.54 -5.74
CA GLY A 191 -6.43 -9.73 -4.74
C GLY A 191 -7.49 -8.82 -5.38
N PRO A 192 -8.40 -8.24 -4.59
CA PRO A 192 -9.41 -7.30 -5.07
C PRO A 192 -8.82 -6.05 -5.74
N GLU A 193 -7.63 -5.62 -5.30
CA GLU A 193 -6.90 -4.47 -5.84
C GLU A 193 -5.56 -4.87 -6.50
N CYS A 194 -5.31 -6.18 -6.69
CA CYS A 194 -4.05 -6.75 -7.19
C CYS A 194 -2.84 -6.51 -6.26
N GLU A 195 -3.11 -6.43 -4.96
CA GLU A 195 -2.15 -6.05 -3.93
C GLU A 195 -1.19 -7.18 -3.51
N TYR A 196 -1.51 -8.44 -3.80
CA TYR A 196 -0.72 -9.60 -3.40
C TYR A 196 0.09 -10.15 -4.57
N VAL A 197 1.33 -10.57 -4.29
CA VAL A 197 2.18 -11.30 -5.24
C VAL A 197 2.06 -12.81 -4.98
N ARG A 198 2.05 -13.61 -6.05
CA ARG A 198 2.04 -15.08 -5.95
C ARG A 198 3.39 -15.57 -5.44
N GLU A 199 3.35 -16.48 -4.47
CA GLU A 199 4.51 -17.15 -3.89
C GLU A 199 4.66 -18.56 -4.46
N CYS A 200 5.89 -19.00 -4.72
CA CYS A 200 6.18 -20.36 -5.18
C CYS A 200 6.54 -21.33 -4.04
N GLY A 201 6.68 -20.82 -2.81
CA GLY A 201 7.06 -21.60 -1.63
C GLY A 201 8.57 -21.85 -1.53
N GLU A 202 9.02 -22.11 -0.30
CA GLU A 202 10.41 -22.43 0.04
C GLU A 202 10.74 -23.90 -0.23
N PHE A 203 12.03 -24.20 -0.44
CA PHE A 203 12.53 -25.56 -0.67
C PHE A 203 13.37 -26.08 0.50
N ASP A 204 13.27 -27.39 0.77
CA ASP A 204 14.26 -28.10 1.57
C ASP A 204 15.49 -28.42 0.70
N LEU A 205 16.63 -27.78 1.01
CA LEU A 205 17.86 -28.00 0.24
C LEU A 205 18.51 -29.36 0.55
N PRO A 206 18.87 -30.16 -0.47
CA PRO A 206 19.67 -31.37 -0.29
C PRO A 206 21.06 -31.07 0.31
N GLN A 207 21.68 -32.05 0.95
CA GLN A 207 23.04 -31.89 1.50
C GLN A 207 24.05 -31.49 0.41
N HIS A 208 25.02 -30.62 0.79
CA HIS A 208 26.10 -30.11 -0.06
C HIS A 208 25.67 -29.20 -1.24
N VAL A 209 24.39 -28.82 -1.32
CA VAL A 209 23.88 -27.82 -2.27
C VAL A 209 23.89 -26.44 -1.60
N HIS A 210 24.46 -25.46 -2.30
CA HIS A 210 24.40 -24.05 -1.94
C HIS A 210 23.53 -23.30 -2.94
N MET A 211 22.72 -22.36 -2.44
CA MET A 211 21.75 -21.62 -3.23
C MET A 211 21.97 -20.12 -3.03
N ASN A 212 21.87 -19.37 -4.12
CA ASN A 212 21.89 -17.91 -4.11
C ASN A 212 20.69 -17.38 -4.90
N CYS A 213 19.79 -16.67 -4.23
CA CYS A 213 18.54 -16.18 -4.79
C CYS A 213 18.45 -14.66 -4.83
N SER A 214 17.72 -14.16 -5.83
CA SER A 214 17.30 -12.75 -5.95
C SER A 214 15.78 -12.67 -5.87
N HIS A 215 15.28 -11.76 -5.02
CA HIS A 215 13.88 -11.66 -4.63
C HIS A 215 13.35 -10.24 -4.85
N PRO A 216 13.08 -9.83 -6.10
CA PRO A 216 12.73 -8.44 -6.41
C PRO A 216 11.37 -8.00 -5.84
N LEU A 217 10.45 -8.93 -5.59
CA LEU A 217 9.06 -8.65 -5.19
C LEU A 217 8.67 -9.27 -3.83
N GLY A 218 9.63 -9.87 -3.12
CA GLY A 218 9.39 -10.62 -1.89
C GLY A 218 10.08 -12.00 -1.91
N ASN A 219 10.22 -12.61 -0.74
CA ASN A 219 10.89 -13.90 -0.59
C ASN A 219 10.14 -14.99 -1.38
N PHE A 220 10.85 -15.69 -2.27
CA PHE A 220 10.31 -16.79 -3.08
C PHE A 220 9.00 -16.44 -3.84
N SER A 221 8.82 -15.17 -4.20
CA SER A 221 7.67 -14.67 -4.95
C SER A 221 7.91 -14.69 -6.46
N PHE A 222 6.86 -14.44 -7.25
CA PHE A 222 6.93 -14.26 -8.70
C PHE A 222 8.16 -13.43 -9.11
N ASN A 223 8.85 -13.88 -10.16
CA ASN A 223 10.09 -13.29 -10.68
C ASN A 223 11.32 -13.46 -9.76
N SER A 224 11.25 -14.32 -8.74
CA SER A 224 12.44 -14.74 -7.98
C SER A 224 13.30 -15.68 -8.83
N HIS A 225 14.61 -15.46 -8.82
CA HIS A 225 15.60 -16.31 -9.51
C HIS A 225 16.60 -16.86 -8.51
N CYS A 226 16.81 -18.18 -8.52
CA CYS A 226 17.73 -18.89 -7.65
C CYS A 226 18.77 -19.65 -8.47
N SER A 227 20.05 -19.43 -8.18
CA SER A 227 21.19 -20.16 -8.75
C SER A 227 21.77 -21.15 -7.75
N PHE A 228 22.16 -22.33 -8.23
CA PHE A 228 22.61 -23.44 -7.42
C PHE A 228 24.06 -23.81 -7.73
N HIS A 229 24.84 -24.07 -6.70
CA HIS A 229 26.23 -24.52 -6.79
C HIS A 229 26.51 -25.58 -5.74
N CYS A 230 27.46 -26.47 -6.01
CA CYS A 230 27.84 -27.54 -5.09
C CYS A 230 29.04 -27.16 -4.24
N ALA A 231 29.12 -27.73 -3.04
CA ALA A 231 30.33 -27.70 -2.23
C ALA A 231 31.52 -28.35 -2.97
N GLU A 232 32.73 -27.98 -2.57
CA GLU A 232 33.97 -28.49 -3.20
C GLU A 232 34.01 -30.04 -3.19
N GLY A 233 34.37 -30.64 -4.32
CA GLY A 233 34.39 -32.10 -4.50
C GLY A 233 33.04 -32.73 -4.89
N TYR A 234 32.02 -31.93 -5.17
CA TYR A 234 30.72 -32.38 -5.68
C TYR A 234 30.38 -31.69 -7.00
N ALA A 235 29.76 -32.43 -7.92
CA ALA A 235 29.26 -31.96 -9.20
C ALA A 235 27.74 -31.80 -9.17
N LEU A 236 27.24 -30.73 -9.81
CA LEU A 236 25.82 -30.43 -9.90
C LEU A 236 25.13 -31.41 -10.86
N ASN A 237 24.07 -32.07 -10.38
CA ASN A 237 23.20 -32.95 -11.16
C ASN A 237 21.77 -32.40 -11.15
N GLY A 238 21.37 -31.74 -12.24
CA GLY A 238 20.07 -31.09 -12.37
C GLY A 238 20.18 -29.66 -12.92
N PRO A 239 19.10 -28.85 -12.83
CA PRO A 239 19.10 -27.47 -13.30
C PRO A 239 19.97 -26.57 -12.41
N SER A 240 20.80 -25.71 -13.01
CA SER A 240 21.66 -24.76 -12.28
C SER A 240 20.92 -23.51 -11.81
N GLU A 241 19.73 -23.24 -12.36
CA GLU A 241 18.92 -22.07 -12.05
C GLU A 241 17.43 -22.43 -12.03
N LEU A 242 16.68 -21.81 -11.12
CA LEU A 242 15.22 -21.90 -11.01
C LEU A 242 14.59 -20.51 -10.99
N GLU A 243 13.41 -20.39 -11.58
CA GLU A 243 12.62 -19.15 -11.63
C GLU A 243 11.20 -19.39 -11.13
N CYS A 244 10.67 -18.46 -10.35
CA CYS A 244 9.29 -18.51 -9.86
C CYS A 244 8.34 -17.87 -10.88
N LEU A 245 7.50 -18.69 -11.51
CA LEU A 245 6.57 -18.26 -12.55
C LEU A 245 5.34 -17.55 -11.98
N ALA A 246 4.63 -16.81 -12.85
CA ALA A 246 3.39 -16.10 -12.51
C ALA A 246 2.27 -17.00 -11.97
N SER A 247 2.36 -18.32 -12.23
CA SER A 247 1.44 -19.33 -11.70
C SER A 247 1.66 -19.65 -10.21
N GLY A 248 2.76 -19.16 -9.60
CA GLY A 248 3.17 -19.58 -8.26
C GLY A 248 3.82 -20.97 -8.25
N ILE A 249 4.46 -21.36 -9.36
CA ILE A 249 5.16 -22.64 -9.49
C ILE A 249 6.58 -22.37 -10.00
N TRP A 250 7.56 -23.05 -9.41
CA TRP A 250 8.95 -23.03 -9.87
C TRP A 250 9.11 -23.76 -11.21
N THR A 251 10.04 -23.30 -12.04
CA THR A 251 10.34 -23.93 -13.35
C THR A 251 10.78 -25.40 -13.24
N ASN A 252 11.37 -25.80 -12.11
CA ASN A 252 11.81 -27.17 -11.85
C ASN A 252 12.02 -27.43 -10.34
N SER A 253 12.45 -28.66 -9.99
CA SER A 253 12.89 -29.02 -8.65
C SER A 253 14.38 -28.70 -8.41
N PRO A 254 14.81 -28.43 -7.16
CA PRO A 254 16.22 -28.19 -6.82
C PRO A 254 17.15 -29.32 -7.28
N PRO A 255 18.37 -29.01 -7.77
CA PRO A 255 19.35 -30.01 -8.21
C PRO A 255 19.98 -30.78 -7.03
N GLN A 256 20.62 -31.91 -7.32
CA GLN A 256 21.40 -32.68 -6.34
C GLN A 256 22.90 -32.54 -6.59
N CYS A 257 23.70 -32.56 -5.53
CA CYS A 257 25.16 -32.56 -5.62
C CYS A 257 25.69 -34.00 -5.46
N VAL A 258 26.35 -34.51 -6.49
CA VAL A 258 26.93 -35.87 -6.48
C VAL A 258 28.46 -35.80 -6.34
N ALA A 259 29.04 -36.62 -5.48
CA ALA A 259 30.48 -36.61 -5.25
C ALA A 259 31.25 -36.96 -6.54
N VAL A 260 32.34 -36.23 -6.81
CA VAL A 260 33.21 -36.55 -7.95
C VAL A 260 33.92 -37.90 -7.73
N GLN A 261 34.05 -38.69 -8.79
CA GLN A 261 34.63 -40.03 -8.72
C GLN A 261 36.07 -40.07 -9.24
N CYS A 262 36.95 -40.76 -8.51
CA CYS A 262 38.31 -41.06 -8.90
C CYS A 262 38.44 -42.41 -9.61
N PRO A 263 39.42 -42.57 -10.53
CA PRO A 263 39.70 -43.84 -11.20
C PRO A 263 40.00 -44.98 -10.22
N ALA A 264 39.63 -46.21 -10.58
CA ALA A 264 39.92 -47.37 -9.75
C ALA A 264 41.42 -47.67 -9.67
N LEU A 265 41.94 -47.85 -8.45
CA LEU A 265 43.33 -48.24 -8.19
C LEU A 265 43.47 -49.77 -8.08
N LYS A 266 44.64 -50.29 -8.45
CA LYS A 266 45.02 -51.71 -8.31
C LYS A 266 46.18 -51.85 -7.32
N SER A 267 46.26 -53.01 -6.66
CA SER A 267 47.34 -53.31 -5.72
C SER A 267 48.69 -53.46 -6.45
N PRO A 268 49.79 -52.92 -5.91
CA PRO A 268 51.12 -53.12 -6.50
C PRO A 268 51.57 -54.58 -6.41
N GLU A 269 52.38 -55.03 -7.38
CA GLU A 269 52.97 -56.38 -7.35
C GLU A 269 53.93 -56.52 -6.16
N GLN A 270 53.83 -57.63 -5.42
CA GLN A 270 54.56 -57.89 -4.17
C GLN A 270 54.31 -56.83 -3.07
N GLY A 271 53.08 -56.31 -3.02
CA GLY A 271 52.61 -55.40 -1.99
C GLY A 271 51.11 -55.52 -1.76
N SER A 272 50.61 -54.81 -0.74
CA SER A 272 49.19 -54.80 -0.37
C SER A 272 48.62 -53.37 -0.38
N MET A 273 47.32 -53.26 -0.67
CA MET A 273 46.57 -51.99 -0.62
C MET A 273 45.40 -52.10 0.36
N SER A 274 45.20 -51.07 1.17
CA SER A 274 44.06 -50.94 2.08
C SER A 274 43.42 -49.56 1.90
N CYS A 275 42.11 -49.51 1.67
CA CYS A 275 41.38 -48.26 1.43
C CYS A 275 40.23 -48.10 2.43
N VAL A 276 39.95 -46.86 2.83
CA VAL A 276 39.02 -46.54 3.94
C VAL A 276 37.54 -46.56 3.52
N GLN A 277 37.20 -46.77 2.25
CA GLN A 277 35.82 -47.02 1.78
C GLN A 277 35.82 -48.08 0.65
N SER A 278 34.90 -49.05 0.71
CA SER A 278 34.92 -50.26 -0.12
C SER A 278 33.98 -50.22 -1.33
N ALA A 279 34.58 -50.45 -2.51
CA ALA A 279 34.16 -51.40 -3.56
C ALA A 279 33.24 -51.02 -4.74
N GLU A 280 32.67 -49.82 -4.87
CA GLU A 280 31.92 -49.50 -6.12
C GLU A 280 32.31 -48.18 -6.82
N ALA A 281 32.72 -47.14 -6.10
CA ALA A 281 33.32 -45.95 -6.68
C ALA A 281 34.18 -45.19 -5.64
N PHE A 282 35.40 -44.82 -6.00
CA PHE A 282 36.24 -43.97 -5.14
C PHE A 282 35.76 -42.52 -5.24
N GLN A 283 35.32 -41.94 -4.14
CA GLN A 283 34.78 -40.57 -4.11
C GLN A 283 35.79 -39.58 -3.53
N HIS A 284 35.54 -38.28 -3.69
CA HIS A 284 36.30 -37.22 -3.02
C HIS A 284 36.58 -37.56 -1.54
N GLN A 285 37.82 -37.36 -1.08
CA GLN A 285 38.33 -37.73 0.27
C GLN A 285 38.58 -39.23 0.52
N SER A 286 38.39 -40.10 -0.48
CA SER A 286 38.86 -41.50 -0.37
C SER A 286 40.38 -41.54 -0.17
N SER A 287 40.84 -42.39 0.75
CA SER A 287 42.27 -42.61 1.01
C SER A 287 42.63 -44.09 0.91
N CYS A 288 43.77 -44.36 0.29
CA CYS A 288 44.33 -45.70 0.11
C CYS A 288 45.79 -45.71 0.57
N SER A 289 46.14 -46.66 1.43
CA SER A 289 47.49 -46.91 1.93
C SER A 289 48.11 -48.14 1.28
N PHE A 290 49.40 -48.07 0.95
CA PHE A 290 50.16 -49.14 0.30
C PHE A 290 51.34 -49.61 1.16
N SER A 291 51.61 -50.91 1.13
CA SER A 291 52.77 -51.52 1.80
C SER A 291 53.42 -52.59 0.91
N CYS A 292 54.72 -52.83 1.07
CA CYS A 292 55.45 -53.87 0.34
C CYS A 292 55.70 -55.09 1.21
N GLU A 293 55.82 -56.26 0.57
CA GLU A 293 56.27 -57.49 1.20
C GLU A 293 57.75 -57.43 1.62
N GLU A 294 58.14 -58.29 2.55
CA GLU A 294 59.49 -58.30 3.13
C GLU A 294 60.57 -58.54 2.06
N GLY A 295 61.62 -57.70 2.06
CA GLY A 295 62.70 -57.73 1.06
C GLY A 295 62.56 -56.72 -0.10
N PHE A 296 61.44 -55.98 -0.16
CA PHE A 296 61.18 -54.93 -1.16
C PHE A 296 60.96 -53.57 -0.49
N ALA A 297 61.49 -52.52 -1.10
CA ALA A 297 61.30 -51.14 -0.70
C ALA A 297 60.16 -50.49 -1.48
N LEU A 298 59.26 -49.78 -0.79
CA LEU A 298 58.23 -48.97 -1.44
C LEU A 298 58.87 -47.76 -2.13
N VAL A 299 58.67 -47.64 -3.44
CA VAL A 299 59.11 -46.50 -4.25
C VAL A 299 57.88 -45.72 -4.69
N GLY A 300 57.62 -44.62 -3.97
CA GLY A 300 56.45 -43.77 -4.13
C GLY A 300 55.84 -43.39 -2.78
N PRO A 301 54.73 -42.63 -2.76
CA PRO A 301 54.05 -42.25 -1.53
C PRO A 301 53.29 -43.42 -0.92
N GLU A 302 53.35 -43.54 0.42
CA GLU A 302 52.68 -44.59 1.19
C GLU A 302 51.15 -44.45 1.19
N VAL A 303 50.63 -43.22 1.12
CA VAL A 303 49.19 -42.92 1.12
C VAL A 303 48.86 -41.99 -0.04
N VAL A 304 47.76 -42.27 -0.74
CA VAL A 304 47.20 -41.41 -1.79
C VAL A 304 45.74 -41.05 -1.49
N HIS A 305 45.34 -39.85 -1.90
CA HIS A 305 44.01 -39.30 -1.63
C HIS A 305 43.30 -38.86 -2.93
N CYS A 306 41.98 -39.03 -2.98
CA CYS A 306 41.15 -38.56 -4.09
C CYS A 306 40.85 -37.06 -3.93
N THR A 307 41.32 -36.25 -4.87
CA THR A 307 41.16 -34.78 -4.85
C THR A 307 39.76 -34.34 -5.28
N ALA A 308 39.43 -33.06 -5.07
CA ALA A 308 38.15 -32.46 -5.49
C ALA A 308 37.96 -32.39 -7.02
N LEU A 309 39.01 -32.66 -7.79
CA LEU A 309 38.98 -32.72 -9.26
C LEU A 309 38.77 -34.13 -9.81
N GLY A 310 38.58 -35.14 -8.93
CA GLY A 310 38.46 -36.54 -9.35
C GLY A 310 39.78 -37.18 -9.78
N VAL A 311 40.92 -36.65 -9.32
CA VAL A 311 42.26 -37.19 -9.61
C VAL A 311 42.96 -37.59 -8.31
N TRP A 312 43.76 -38.66 -8.33
CA TRP A 312 44.58 -39.07 -7.18
C TRP A 312 45.81 -38.17 -7.01
N THR A 313 46.21 -37.90 -5.77
CA THR A 313 47.39 -37.08 -5.44
C THR A 313 48.71 -37.60 -6.05
N ALA A 314 48.79 -38.91 -6.31
CA ALA A 314 49.92 -39.56 -6.97
C ALA A 314 49.47 -40.87 -7.64
N PRO A 315 50.24 -41.38 -8.64
CA PRO A 315 50.01 -42.72 -9.19
C PRO A 315 50.33 -43.82 -8.16
N THR A 316 49.89 -45.06 -8.44
CA THR A 316 50.15 -46.23 -7.58
C THR A 316 51.67 -46.47 -7.40
N PRO A 317 52.18 -46.62 -6.17
CA PRO A 317 53.60 -46.86 -5.90
C PRO A 317 54.06 -48.27 -6.31
N VAL A 318 55.37 -48.50 -6.40
CA VAL A 318 55.96 -49.78 -6.86
C VAL A 318 56.96 -50.33 -5.83
N CYS A 319 56.97 -51.65 -5.61
CA CYS A 319 57.91 -52.34 -4.72
C CYS A 319 59.18 -52.78 -5.48
N LYS A 320 60.38 -52.45 -5.00
CA LYS A 320 61.68 -52.82 -5.63
C LYS A 320 62.66 -53.51 -4.67
N ALA A 321 63.42 -54.49 -5.15
CA ALA A 321 64.44 -55.21 -4.38
C ALA A 321 65.72 -54.35 -4.14
N MET A 322 66.39 -54.53 -3.00
CA MET A 322 67.55 -53.72 -2.57
C MET A 322 68.92 -54.36 -2.94
N GLN A 323 69.90 -53.58 -3.45
CA GLN A 323 71.27 -54.02 -3.80
C GLN A 323 72.33 -52.89 -3.58
N CYS A 324 73.61 -53.21 -3.25
CA CYS A 324 74.65 -52.23 -2.80
C CYS A 324 76.03 -52.38 -3.50
N GLU A 325 76.71 -51.28 -3.85
CA GLU A 325 78.11 -51.19 -4.36
C GLU A 325 78.88 -49.96 -3.80
N PHE A 326 80.23 -49.98 -3.81
CA PHE A 326 81.18 -49.09 -3.07
C PHE A 326 82.18 -48.30 -3.97
N PRO A 327 82.49 -47.01 -3.66
CA PRO A 327 83.61 -46.27 -4.32
C PRO A 327 84.62 -45.50 -3.42
N GLU A 328 85.73 -45.09 -4.05
CA GLU A 328 87.02 -44.55 -3.54
C GLU A 328 87.07 -43.05 -3.11
N ALA A 329 88.17 -42.65 -2.43
CA ALA A 329 88.35 -41.44 -1.61
C ALA A 329 88.86 -40.16 -2.34
N PRO A 330 88.57 -38.93 -1.83
CA PRO A 330 89.15 -37.68 -2.36
C PRO A 330 90.03 -36.84 -1.40
N THR A 331 91.22 -36.56 -1.95
CA THR A 331 92.28 -35.53 -1.84
C THR A 331 92.32 -34.27 -0.93
N LYS A 332 91.34 -33.87 -0.09
CA LYS A 332 91.49 -32.59 0.66
C LYS A 332 90.96 -32.53 2.10
N GLY A 333 91.64 -33.23 3.01
CA GLY A 333 91.52 -33.05 4.47
C GLY A 333 92.61 -33.85 5.20
N ILE A 334 93.07 -33.38 6.36
CA ILE A 334 93.99 -34.14 7.21
C ILE A 334 93.14 -35.07 8.08
N LEU A 335 93.36 -36.37 7.92
CA LEU A 335 92.73 -37.45 8.65
C LEU A 335 93.73 -37.95 9.71
N ASP A 336 93.41 -37.80 10.99
CA ASP A 336 94.18 -38.43 12.07
C ASP A 336 93.32 -39.50 12.76
N CYS A 337 93.75 -40.76 12.61
CA CYS A 337 93.03 -41.94 13.07
C CYS A 337 93.92 -42.73 14.02
N VAL A 338 93.41 -42.99 15.22
CA VAL A 338 94.07 -43.87 16.18
C VAL A 338 93.49 -45.28 16.04
N HIS A 339 94.37 -46.26 15.84
CA HIS A 339 94.01 -47.67 15.74
C HIS A 339 94.59 -48.46 16.93
N PRO A 340 93.76 -49.15 17.72
CA PRO A 340 94.25 -50.20 18.62
C PRO A 340 94.58 -51.44 17.79
N LEU A 341 95.81 -51.95 17.94
CA LEU A 341 96.20 -53.25 17.38
C LEU A 341 95.39 -54.34 18.07
N VAL A 342 94.71 -55.17 17.26
CA VAL A 342 93.95 -56.37 17.64
C VAL A 342 92.49 -56.15 18.10
N SER A 343 91.67 -55.47 17.29
CA SER A 343 90.30 -55.89 16.89
C SER A 343 89.54 -54.73 16.21
N LEU A 344 88.74 -55.05 15.18
CA LEU A 344 88.02 -54.09 14.32
C LEU A 344 86.70 -53.57 14.95
N ALA A 345 86.73 -53.19 16.23
CA ALA A 345 85.64 -52.46 16.85
C ALA A 345 86.21 -51.30 17.68
N GLY A 346 85.97 -50.06 17.24
CA GLY A 346 86.25 -48.87 18.05
C GLY A 346 87.27 -47.86 17.52
N SER A 347 87.66 -47.88 16.24
CA SER A 347 88.45 -46.79 15.66
C SER A 347 87.62 -45.50 15.63
N SER A 348 88.07 -44.43 16.30
CA SER A 348 87.46 -43.10 16.22
C SER A 348 88.46 -42.11 15.60
N CYS A 349 88.09 -41.49 14.48
CA CYS A 349 88.85 -40.39 13.89
C CYS A 349 88.15 -39.08 14.27
N LYS A 350 88.91 -38.05 14.66
CA LYS A 350 88.37 -36.77 15.12
C LYS A 350 88.70 -35.69 14.09
N PHE A 351 87.68 -34.93 13.66
CA PHE A 351 87.82 -33.82 12.72
C PHE A 351 87.75 -32.48 13.46
N GLU A 352 88.60 -31.52 13.14
CA GLU A 352 88.59 -30.17 13.72
C GLU A 352 88.58 -29.11 12.60
N CYS A 353 87.62 -28.18 12.63
CA CYS A 353 87.42 -27.14 11.60
C CYS A 353 87.49 -25.71 12.17
N LYS A 354 87.87 -24.74 11.33
CA LYS A 354 87.90 -23.29 11.64
C LYS A 354 86.49 -22.66 11.64
N PRO A 355 86.26 -21.55 12.38
CA PRO A 355 84.92 -20.99 12.65
C PRO A 355 84.32 -20.25 11.44
N CYS A 356 83.85 -20.99 10.43
CA CYS A 356 82.93 -20.51 9.38
C CYS A 356 82.37 -21.63 8.46
N HIS A 357 82.61 -22.91 8.76
CA HIS A 357 82.21 -24.03 7.89
C HIS A 357 81.75 -25.25 8.70
N ARG A 358 80.71 -25.95 8.22
CA ARG A 358 80.19 -27.20 8.80
C ARG A 358 80.60 -28.42 7.94
N VAL A 359 80.93 -29.53 8.59
CA VAL A 359 81.16 -30.83 7.95
C VAL A 359 79.89 -31.69 8.11
N ARG A 360 79.44 -32.35 7.04
CA ARG A 360 78.33 -33.33 7.10
C ARG A 360 78.91 -34.74 6.91
N GLY A 361 78.94 -35.52 7.98
CA GLY A 361 79.34 -36.93 8.00
C GLY A 361 79.02 -37.56 9.36
N LYS A 362 78.62 -38.84 9.41
CA LYS A 362 78.27 -39.53 10.67
C LYS A 362 79.54 -39.93 11.44
N ASP A 363 79.63 -39.54 12.71
CA ASP A 363 80.80 -39.79 13.59
C ASP A 363 80.81 -41.17 14.29
N LYS A 364 79.91 -42.10 13.94
CA LYS A 364 79.90 -43.48 14.47
C LYS A 364 79.43 -44.50 13.43
N CYS A 365 80.15 -45.60 13.32
CA CYS A 365 79.80 -46.76 12.49
C CYS A 365 78.97 -47.76 13.30
N LEU A 366 77.74 -48.04 12.87
CA LEU A 366 76.92 -49.18 13.30
C LEU A 366 76.53 -49.96 12.03
N GLY A 367 77.40 -50.89 11.60
CA GLY A 367 77.13 -51.82 10.50
C GLY A 367 77.88 -51.53 9.19
N PRO A 368 78.00 -52.54 8.30
CA PRO A 368 78.97 -52.54 7.21
C PRO A 368 78.38 -51.89 5.95
N GLY A 369 79.00 -50.81 5.47
CA GLY A 369 78.67 -50.21 4.18
C GLY A 369 78.88 -48.71 4.15
N TRP A 370 79.99 -48.23 3.57
CA TRP A 370 80.14 -46.83 3.21
C TRP A 370 79.41 -46.60 1.88
N GLY A 371 78.42 -45.71 1.90
CA GLY A 371 78.00 -45.02 0.69
C GLY A 371 79.01 -43.91 0.39
N THR A 372 79.37 -43.80 -0.88
CA THR A 372 80.14 -42.72 -1.49
C THR A 372 80.00 -41.33 -0.85
N PRO A 373 81.09 -40.56 -0.76
CA PRO A 373 81.03 -39.13 -0.52
C PRO A 373 80.42 -38.42 -1.75
N PRO A 374 79.47 -37.48 -1.60
CA PRO A 374 79.76 -36.17 -2.16
C PRO A 374 80.95 -35.63 -1.36
N LEU A 375 81.98 -35.16 -2.04
CA LEU A 375 83.12 -34.40 -1.47
C LEU A 375 82.62 -33.53 -0.29
N PRO A 376 83.38 -33.33 0.81
CA PRO A 376 83.03 -32.33 1.80
C PRO A 376 83.09 -30.96 1.10
N ALA A 377 81.94 -30.54 0.59
CA ALA A 377 81.73 -29.23 0.04
C ALA A 377 81.68 -28.30 1.25
N PHE A 378 82.68 -27.44 1.37
CA PHE A 378 82.65 -26.32 2.30
C PHE A 378 81.48 -25.42 1.89
N LYS A 379 80.33 -25.62 2.52
CA LYS A 379 79.17 -24.74 2.38
C LYS A 379 79.28 -23.68 3.48
N ALA A 380 79.29 -22.41 3.08
CA ALA A 380 79.16 -21.31 4.03
C ALA A 380 77.80 -21.44 4.73
N ILE A 381 77.76 -21.22 6.05
CA ILE A 381 76.50 -21.20 6.81
C ILE A 381 75.68 -20.02 6.29
N ALA A 382 74.62 -20.35 5.55
CA ALA A 382 73.67 -19.41 4.99
C ALA A 382 72.27 -19.88 5.39
N CYS A 383 71.58 -19.06 6.17
CA CYS A 383 70.20 -19.34 6.55
C CYS A 383 69.28 -19.05 5.35
N GLU A 384 68.13 -19.73 5.31
CA GLU A 384 67.12 -19.48 4.26
C GLU A 384 66.66 -18.02 4.28
N PRO A 385 66.40 -17.42 3.10
CA PRO A 385 65.89 -16.05 3.01
C PRO A 385 64.60 -15.88 3.81
N LEU A 386 64.57 -14.90 4.72
CA LEU A 386 63.34 -14.50 5.39
C LEU A 386 62.62 -13.44 4.57
N GLU A 387 61.30 -13.56 4.48
CA GLU A 387 60.43 -12.55 3.89
C GLU A 387 59.89 -11.61 4.97
N SER A 388 59.70 -10.34 4.63
CA SER A 388 59.06 -9.38 5.53
C SER A 388 57.62 -9.82 5.83
N PRO A 389 57.19 -9.81 7.11
CA PRO A 389 55.82 -10.19 7.46
C PRO A 389 54.81 -9.27 6.80
N VAL A 390 53.68 -9.82 6.38
CA VAL A 390 52.57 -9.06 5.78
C VAL A 390 52.08 -8.01 6.80
N HIS A 391 51.97 -6.76 6.38
CA HIS A 391 51.71 -5.59 7.25
C HIS A 391 52.81 -5.29 8.30
N GLY A 392 54.06 -5.67 8.02
CA GLY A 392 55.22 -5.27 8.81
C GLY A 392 56.46 -4.98 7.94
N SER A 393 57.53 -4.54 8.60
CA SER A 393 58.85 -4.31 8.01
C SER A 393 59.91 -5.16 8.71
N MET A 394 60.99 -5.46 7.99
CA MET A 394 62.13 -6.22 8.49
C MET A 394 63.42 -5.46 8.16
N ASP A 395 64.25 -5.25 9.17
CA ASP A 395 65.55 -4.59 9.06
C ASP A 395 66.67 -5.56 9.48
N CYS A 396 67.54 -5.92 8.54
CA CYS A 396 68.61 -6.90 8.78
C CYS A 396 70.00 -6.28 8.73
N SER A 397 70.86 -6.67 9.69
CA SER A 397 72.26 -6.28 9.76
C SER A 397 73.17 -7.51 9.93
N PRO A 398 74.19 -7.70 9.07
CA PRO A 398 74.58 -6.88 7.91
C PRO A 398 73.70 -7.11 6.67
N SER A 399 73.44 -6.06 5.89
CA SER A 399 72.47 -6.01 4.78
C SER A 399 72.98 -6.60 3.45
N LEU A 400 73.69 -7.72 3.48
CA LEU A 400 74.21 -8.41 2.28
C LEU A 400 73.12 -9.27 1.63
N ARG A 401 73.18 -9.50 0.31
CA ARG A 401 72.20 -10.32 -0.47
C ARG A 401 72.10 -11.79 -0.01
N ALA A 402 72.91 -12.23 0.95
CA ALA A 402 72.87 -13.56 1.55
C ALA A 402 72.94 -13.45 3.08
N PHE A 403 72.02 -14.11 3.77
CA PHE A 403 71.93 -14.15 5.24
C PHE A 403 72.99 -15.10 5.80
N GLN A 404 74.19 -14.57 6.05
CA GLN A 404 75.32 -15.33 6.60
C GLN A 404 75.19 -15.53 8.11
N TYR A 405 76.00 -16.42 8.69
CA TYR A 405 76.11 -16.62 10.15
C TYR A 405 76.18 -15.28 10.91
N ASN A 406 75.40 -15.18 12.00
CA ASN A 406 75.29 -14.00 12.86
C ASN A 406 74.56 -12.78 12.25
N THR A 407 73.92 -12.92 11.07
CA THR A 407 72.98 -11.91 10.56
C THR A 407 71.79 -11.80 11.51
N SER A 408 71.46 -10.58 11.93
CA SER A 408 70.37 -10.28 12.88
C SER A 408 69.31 -9.46 12.17
N CYS A 409 68.07 -9.93 12.18
CA CYS A 409 66.92 -9.26 11.59
C CYS A 409 65.94 -8.83 12.67
N SER A 410 65.63 -7.53 12.73
CA SER A 410 64.60 -6.96 13.60
C SER A 410 63.29 -6.73 12.83
N PHE A 411 62.16 -6.99 13.49
CA PHE A 411 60.84 -6.89 12.88
C PHE A 411 59.98 -5.84 13.55
N HIS A 412 59.23 -5.09 12.73
CA HIS A 412 58.30 -4.07 13.18
C HIS A 412 56.95 -4.24 12.47
N CYS A 413 55.84 -4.07 13.17
CA CYS A 413 54.51 -4.13 12.56
C CYS A 413 53.97 -2.72 12.26
N ALA A 414 53.14 -2.62 11.22
CA ALA A 414 52.40 -1.41 10.90
C ALA A 414 51.35 -1.09 11.98
N GLU A 415 50.88 0.15 12.02
CA GLU A 415 49.87 0.62 12.97
C GLU A 415 48.60 -0.26 12.98
N GLY A 416 48.17 -0.68 14.17
CA GLY A 416 47.04 -1.61 14.38
C GLY A 416 47.37 -3.10 14.28
N PHE A 417 48.65 -3.46 14.13
CA PHE A 417 49.14 -4.84 14.12
C PHE A 417 50.16 -5.06 15.25
N THR A 418 50.07 -6.21 15.90
CA THR A 418 50.97 -6.61 16.98
C THR A 418 51.86 -7.77 16.55
N LEU A 419 53.13 -7.72 16.96
CA LEU A 419 54.11 -8.71 16.57
C LEU A 419 53.96 -9.97 17.44
N ARG A 420 53.69 -11.13 16.81
CA ARG A 420 53.65 -12.43 17.47
C ARG A 420 54.85 -13.28 17.06
N GLY A 421 55.81 -13.43 17.98
CA GLY A 421 57.06 -14.15 17.75
C GLY A 421 58.23 -13.37 18.34
N ALA A 422 59.46 -13.75 17.96
CA ALA A 422 60.64 -13.00 18.36
C ALA A 422 60.74 -11.68 17.56
N ASP A 423 60.97 -10.58 18.26
CA ASP A 423 61.20 -9.25 17.67
C ASP A 423 62.55 -9.15 16.95
N ILE A 424 63.51 -10.02 17.32
CA ILE A 424 64.80 -10.16 16.68
C ILE A 424 65.12 -11.65 16.47
N VAL A 425 65.49 -12.03 15.24
CA VAL A 425 65.98 -13.39 14.92
C VAL A 425 67.42 -13.34 14.38
N ARG A 426 68.21 -14.35 14.73
CA ARG A 426 69.63 -14.43 14.34
C ARG A 426 69.92 -15.74 13.62
N CYS A 427 70.77 -15.69 12.59
CA CYS A 427 71.20 -16.90 11.87
C CYS A 427 72.23 -17.69 12.70
N ALA A 428 71.85 -18.87 13.17
CA ALA A 428 72.65 -19.73 14.03
C ALA A 428 73.61 -20.64 13.24
N ASP A 429 74.46 -21.38 13.96
CA ASP A 429 75.51 -22.24 13.42
C ASP A 429 75.00 -23.53 12.75
N MET A 430 73.71 -23.85 12.89
CA MET A 430 73.06 -25.03 12.29
C MET A 430 72.31 -24.77 10.98
N GLU A 431 72.50 -23.61 10.31
CA GLU A 431 71.71 -23.16 9.14
C GLU A 431 70.23 -22.88 9.46
N GLU A 432 69.91 -22.74 10.75
CA GLU A 432 68.56 -22.42 11.25
C GLU A 432 68.54 -21.04 11.91
N TRP A 433 67.40 -20.36 11.79
CA TRP A 433 67.14 -19.14 12.53
C TRP A 433 66.86 -19.46 14.01
N THR A 434 67.29 -18.60 14.93
CA THR A 434 67.04 -18.77 16.38
C THR A 434 65.57 -18.86 16.75
N ALA A 435 64.69 -18.34 15.89
CA ALA A 435 63.25 -18.47 15.96
C ALA A 435 62.67 -18.35 14.53
N PRO A 436 61.47 -18.91 14.25
CA PRO A 436 60.78 -18.67 12.99
C PRO A 436 60.43 -17.18 12.82
N ALA A 437 60.20 -16.75 11.56
CA ALA A 437 59.78 -15.39 11.28
C ALA A 437 58.48 -15.04 12.05
N PRO A 438 58.43 -13.89 12.75
CA PRO A 438 57.25 -13.47 13.49
C PRO A 438 56.12 -13.04 12.54
N VAL A 439 54.89 -13.08 13.04
CA VAL A 439 53.69 -12.70 12.26
C VAL A 439 53.10 -11.43 12.85
N CYS A 440 52.76 -10.45 12.00
CA CYS A 440 52.00 -9.28 12.40
C CYS A 440 50.51 -9.65 12.44
N GLN A 441 49.95 -9.76 13.64
CA GLN A 441 48.57 -10.12 13.86
C GLN A 441 47.76 -8.89 14.27
N THR A 442 46.60 -8.70 13.65
CA THR A 442 45.65 -7.67 14.05
C THR A 442 45.06 -7.97 15.42
N LEU A 443 44.87 -6.93 16.22
CA LEU A 443 44.09 -7.03 17.44
C LEU A 443 42.60 -7.14 17.11
N GLN A 444 41.90 -8.00 17.85
CA GLN A 444 40.46 -8.23 17.74
C GLN A 444 39.75 -7.46 18.85
N CYS A 445 38.76 -6.65 18.47
CA CYS A 445 37.85 -5.99 19.39
C CYS A 445 36.85 -6.99 19.98
N GLN A 446 36.25 -6.63 21.12
CA GLN A 446 35.22 -7.44 21.76
C GLN A 446 34.09 -7.78 20.76
N ASP A 447 33.74 -9.07 20.67
CA ASP A 447 32.63 -9.52 19.83
C ASP A 447 31.31 -8.86 20.23
N LEU A 448 30.40 -8.69 19.27
CA LEU A 448 29.09 -8.08 19.52
C LEU A 448 28.28 -8.91 20.54
N PRO A 449 27.64 -8.28 21.53
CA PRO A 449 26.80 -8.99 22.48
C PRO A 449 25.58 -9.62 21.79
N THR A 450 25.31 -10.89 22.10
CA THR A 450 24.23 -11.70 21.47
C THR A 450 22.81 -11.19 21.75
N SER A 451 22.64 -10.20 22.64
CA SER A 451 21.35 -9.67 23.09
C SER A 451 20.93 -8.35 22.44
N THR A 452 21.67 -7.82 21.47
CA THR A 452 21.29 -6.55 20.83
C THR A 452 20.10 -6.74 19.90
N LYS A 453 18.96 -6.13 20.25
CA LYS A 453 17.77 -5.99 19.38
C LYS A 453 17.99 -5.00 18.21
N ALA A 454 19.23 -4.64 17.93
CA ALA A 454 19.60 -3.75 16.85
C ALA A 454 20.03 -4.60 15.64
N ARG A 455 19.56 -4.24 14.45
CA ARG A 455 20.14 -4.73 13.20
C ARG A 455 21.53 -4.13 13.05
N VAL A 456 22.52 -5.01 12.94
CA VAL A 456 23.93 -4.62 12.81
C VAL A 456 24.44 -4.96 11.42
N ASN A 457 25.14 -4.02 10.79
CA ASN A 457 25.84 -4.23 9.53
C ASN A 457 27.31 -3.85 9.70
N CYS A 458 28.20 -4.84 9.59
CA CYS A 458 29.62 -4.68 9.81
C CYS A 458 30.44 -4.85 8.53
N SER A 459 31.50 -4.06 8.42
CA SER A 459 32.54 -4.20 7.40
C SER A 459 33.85 -4.59 8.06
N HIS A 460 34.46 -5.68 7.59
CA HIS A 460 35.62 -6.33 8.21
C HIS A 460 36.82 -6.38 7.25
N PRO A 461 37.56 -5.27 7.09
CA PRO A 461 38.65 -5.19 6.11
C PRO A 461 39.81 -6.14 6.40
N PHE A 462 40.01 -6.57 7.65
CA PHE A 462 41.11 -7.44 8.07
C PHE A 462 40.64 -8.70 8.84
N GLY A 463 39.38 -9.09 8.66
CA GLY A 463 38.71 -10.18 9.38
C GLY A 463 37.78 -9.70 10.49
N ASP A 464 36.94 -10.62 10.98
CA ASP A 464 35.81 -10.33 11.88
C ASP A 464 36.25 -9.60 13.15
N PHE A 465 35.62 -8.45 13.39
CA PHE A 465 35.84 -7.55 14.54
C PHE A 465 37.30 -7.14 14.77
N ARG A 466 38.14 -7.10 13.72
CA ARG A 466 39.55 -6.67 13.83
C ARG A 466 39.74 -5.19 13.52
N TYR A 467 40.95 -4.66 13.78
CA TYR A 467 41.33 -3.27 13.51
C TYR A 467 40.69 -2.69 12.23
N LYS A 468 40.12 -1.48 12.30
CA LYS A 468 39.34 -0.81 11.25
C LYS A 468 38.00 -1.46 10.88
N SER A 469 37.55 -2.50 11.59
CA SER A 469 36.18 -2.98 11.46
C SER A 469 35.21 -1.86 11.82
N THR A 470 34.21 -1.64 10.97
CA THR A 470 33.19 -0.61 11.18
C THR A 470 31.83 -1.26 11.19
N CYS A 471 31.10 -1.13 12.30
CA CYS A 471 29.76 -1.69 12.49
C CYS A 471 28.73 -0.56 12.62
N SER A 472 27.72 -0.56 11.76
CA SER A 472 26.58 0.36 11.83
C SER A 472 25.38 -0.32 12.49
N PHE A 473 24.68 0.43 13.34
CA PHE A 473 23.56 -0.06 14.16
C PHE A 473 22.27 0.65 13.76
N THR A 474 21.22 -0.13 13.56
CA THR A 474 19.88 0.36 13.24
C THR A 474 18.85 -0.37 14.09
N CYS A 475 17.85 0.35 14.59
CA CYS A 475 16.78 -0.25 15.39
C CYS A 475 15.59 -0.65 14.52
N ASP A 476 14.81 -1.59 15.01
CA ASP A 476 13.53 -1.97 14.41
C ASP A 476 12.51 -0.83 14.52
N GLU A 477 11.49 -0.86 13.65
CA GLU A 477 10.43 0.15 13.62
C GLU A 477 9.75 0.31 14.99
N GLY A 478 9.53 1.54 15.44
CA GLY A 478 8.98 1.83 16.77
C GLY A 478 9.98 1.74 17.93
N SER A 479 11.28 1.64 17.64
CA SER A 479 12.36 1.83 18.61
C SER A 479 13.43 2.80 18.09
N PHE A 480 14.11 3.49 18.99
CA PHE A 480 15.17 4.45 18.65
C PHE A 480 16.50 4.03 19.27
N LEU A 481 17.59 4.37 18.57
CA LEU A 481 18.94 4.02 18.97
C LEU A 481 19.44 5.01 20.03
N VAL A 482 19.89 4.48 21.17
CA VAL A 482 20.56 5.25 22.22
C VAL A 482 22.04 4.86 22.24
N GLY A 483 22.91 5.79 21.85
CA GLY A 483 24.34 5.57 21.75
C GLY A 483 24.89 5.94 20.36
N ALA A 484 26.09 5.47 20.05
CA ALA A 484 26.73 5.71 18.75
C ALA A 484 26.08 4.85 17.66
N SER A 485 25.74 5.46 16.51
CA SER A 485 25.15 4.75 15.36
C SER A 485 26.16 3.95 14.55
N VAL A 486 27.45 4.21 14.75
CA VAL A 486 28.56 3.52 14.11
C VAL A 486 29.65 3.31 15.15
N LEU A 487 30.21 2.10 15.22
CA LEU A 487 31.38 1.77 16.01
C LEU A 487 32.54 1.40 15.11
N GLN A 488 33.75 1.84 15.49
CA GLN A 488 34.99 1.54 14.80
C GLN A 488 35.99 0.85 15.75
N CYS A 489 36.55 -0.28 15.31
CA CYS A 489 37.57 -1.00 16.06
C CYS A 489 38.92 -0.28 15.94
N LEU A 490 39.44 0.18 17.08
CA LEU A 490 40.70 0.92 17.18
C LEU A 490 41.92 0.00 17.16
N ASP A 491 43.08 0.60 16.95
CA ASP A 491 44.40 -0.04 17.00
C ASP A 491 44.76 -0.56 18.40
N THR A 492 44.02 -0.13 19.44
CA THR A 492 44.12 -0.61 20.82
C THR A 492 43.40 -1.94 21.07
N GLY A 493 42.62 -2.44 20.10
CA GLY A 493 41.77 -3.62 20.31
C GLY A 493 40.47 -3.34 21.06
N ASN A 494 40.08 -2.07 21.20
CA ASN A 494 38.79 -1.65 21.77
C ASN A 494 37.95 -0.90 20.73
N TRP A 495 36.63 -0.93 20.91
CA TRP A 495 35.72 -0.05 20.17
C TRP A 495 35.88 1.41 20.60
N ASP A 496 35.69 2.34 19.67
CA ASP A 496 35.75 3.79 19.89
C ASP A 496 34.63 4.34 20.81
N ALA A 497 33.51 3.62 20.90
CA ALA A 497 32.42 3.91 21.82
C ALA A 497 31.78 2.62 22.40
N PRO A 498 31.02 2.72 23.50
CA PRO A 498 30.23 1.61 24.05
C PRO A 498 29.14 1.15 23.08
N PHE A 499 28.70 -0.11 23.20
CA PHE A 499 27.62 -0.66 22.37
C PHE A 499 26.30 0.11 22.56
N PRO A 500 25.60 0.48 21.47
CA PRO A 500 24.32 1.19 21.56
C PRO A 500 23.17 0.25 21.90
N GLU A 501 22.10 0.80 22.50
CA GLU A 501 20.89 0.06 22.86
C GLU A 501 19.67 0.60 22.11
N CYS A 502 18.79 -0.30 21.64
CA CYS A 502 17.50 0.08 21.07
C CYS A 502 16.46 0.18 22.19
N GLN A 503 15.92 1.38 22.39
CA GLN A 503 14.82 1.62 23.33
C GLN A 503 13.51 1.79 22.59
N ALA A 504 12.46 1.12 23.08
CA ALA A 504 11.13 1.23 22.50
C ALA A 504 10.55 2.64 22.71
N VAL A 505 9.86 3.15 21.69
CA VAL A 505 9.08 4.38 21.82
C VAL A 505 7.92 4.11 22.79
N THR A 506 7.70 5.00 23.76
CA THR A 506 6.65 4.84 24.78
C THR A 506 5.52 5.83 24.56
N CYS A 507 4.28 5.34 24.63
CA CYS A 507 3.08 6.15 24.64
C CYS A 507 2.74 6.60 26.07
N ALA A 508 2.01 7.72 26.19
CA ALA A 508 1.52 8.21 27.47
C ALA A 508 0.65 7.15 28.19
N THR A 509 0.85 6.96 29.49
CA THR A 509 0.08 5.99 30.28
C THR A 509 -1.40 6.41 30.36
N LEU A 510 -2.30 5.55 29.88
CA LEU A 510 -3.75 5.82 29.91
C LEU A 510 -4.33 5.58 31.31
N PRO A 511 -5.29 6.38 31.82
CA PRO A 511 -6.01 6.08 33.05
C PRO A 511 -7.14 5.05 32.83
N ASN A 512 -7.66 4.45 33.90
CA ASN A 512 -8.88 3.64 33.82
C ASN A 512 -10.10 4.55 33.58
N PRO A 513 -11.05 4.15 32.73
CA PRO A 513 -12.32 4.87 32.58
C PRO A 513 -13.13 4.78 33.88
N GLN A 514 -13.91 5.82 34.21
CA GLN A 514 -14.84 5.72 35.34
C GLN A 514 -15.93 4.69 35.03
N ASN A 515 -16.25 3.82 35.99
CA ASN A 515 -17.18 2.68 35.82
C ASN A 515 -16.78 1.70 34.70
N GLY A 516 -15.48 1.56 34.47
CA GLY A 516 -14.92 0.54 33.58
C GLY A 516 -13.51 0.16 33.98
N GLU A 517 -12.99 -0.84 33.29
CA GLU A 517 -11.63 -1.36 33.46
C GLU A 517 -10.89 -1.28 32.12
N LYS A 518 -9.57 -1.11 32.19
CA LYS A 518 -8.70 -1.23 31.02
C LYS A 518 -7.81 -2.46 31.20
N THR A 519 -7.66 -3.23 30.14
CA THR A 519 -6.76 -4.37 30.09
C THR A 519 -5.75 -4.10 29.00
N CYS A 520 -4.47 -3.97 29.35
CA CYS A 520 -3.41 -3.71 28.38
C CYS A 520 -2.51 -4.93 28.23
N VAL A 521 -2.25 -5.33 26.99
CA VAL A 521 -1.17 -6.25 26.64
C VAL A 521 0.05 -5.38 26.31
N GLN A 522 1.13 -5.55 27.08
CA GLN A 522 2.35 -4.75 26.96
C GLN A 522 3.56 -5.66 26.75
N PRO A 523 3.86 -6.05 25.50
CA PRO A 523 4.92 -7.02 25.20
C PRO A 523 6.31 -6.57 25.68
N LEU A 524 6.58 -5.26 25.63
CA LEU A 524 7.87 -4.65 26.00
C LEU A 524 7.80 -3.83 27.31
N GLY A 525 6.63 -3.81 27.97
CA GLY A 525 6.37 -3.07 29.22
C GLY A 525 6.23 -1.55 29.05
N GLY A 526 5.52 -0.90 29.98
CA GLY A 526 5.52 0.57 30.10
C GLY A 526 4.79 1.34 28.99
N SER A 527 3.72 0.79 28.42
CA SER A 527 2.96 1.42 27.32
C SER A 527 3.81 1.71 26.07
N SER A 528 4.78 0.84 25.77
CA SER A 528 5.64 0.88 24.58
C SER A 528 4.88 0.67 23.27
N TYR A 529 5.53 0.93 22.14
CA TYR A 529 5.13 0.49 20.80
C TYR A 529 4.65 -0.98 20.82
N GLU A 530 3.60 -1.27 20.04
CA GLU A 530 2.82 -2.54 20.04
C GLU A 530 2.01 -2.82 21.31
N SER A 531 2.00 -1.92 22.30
CA SER A 531 1.03 -2.05 23.40
C SER A 531 -0.38 -1.84 22.88
N THR A 532 -1.26 -2.80 23.18
CA THR A 532 -2.69 -2.71 22.90
C THR A 532 -3.46 -2.68 24.21
N CYS A 533 -4.34 -1.69 24.37
CA CYS A 533 -5.25 -1.58 25.50
C CYS A 533 -6.70 -1.77 25.05
N TRP A 534 -7.41 -2.66 25.73
CA TRP A 534 -8.85 -2.86 25.62
C TRP A 534 -9.56 -2.21 26.79
N PHE A 535 -10.75 -1.68 26.53
CA PHE A 535 -11.58 -1.04 27.54
C PHE A 535 -12.90 -1.77 27.66
N THR A 536 -13.27 -2.11 28.89
CA THR A 536 -14.55 -2.75 29.22
C THR A 536 -15.27 -1.90 30.24
N CYS A 537 -16.59 -1.80 30.14
CA CYS A 537 -17.40 -1.13 31.15
C CYS A 537 -17.91 -2.14 32.17
N HIS A 538 -18.08 -1.69 33.41
CA HIS A 538 -18.75 -2.47 34.43
C HIS A 538 -20.24 -2.65 34.08
N GLU A 539 -20.90 -3.64 34.68
CA GLU A 539 -22.31 -3.93 34.41
C GLU A 539 -23.20 -2.69 34.56
N GLY A 540 -24.12 -2.50 33.61
CA GLY A 540 -25.03 -1.34 33.56
C GLY A 540 -24.48 -0.11 32.82
N PHE A 541 -23.27 -0.18 32.27
CA PHE A 541 -22.66 0.89 31.47
C PHE A 541 -22.24 0.39 30.08
N SER A 542 -22.42 1.23 29.06
CA SER A 542 -22.00 0.99 27.67
C SER A 542 -20.78 1.84 27.34
N LEU A 543 -19.84 1.27 26.58
CA LEU A 543 -18.63 1.97 26.15
C LEU A 543 -18.95 3.00 25.05
N SER A 544 -18.55 4.24 25.28
CA SER A 544 -18.67 5.38 24.36
C SER A 544 -17.27 5.79 23.92
N GLY A 545 -16.91 5.42 22.70
CA GLY A 545 -15.57 5.59 22.14
C GLY A 545 -14.96 4.28 21.63
N PRO A 546 -13.67 4.28 21.25
CA PRO A 546 -13.01 3.10 20.71
C PRO A 546 -12.74 2.04 21.79
N GLU A 547 -13.16 0.80 21.56
CA GLU A 547 -12.93 -0.36 22.45
C GLU A 547 -11.46 -0.72 22.60
N ARG A 548 -10.66 -0.40 21.58
CA ARG A 548 -9.24 -0.75 21.48
C ARG A 548 -8.42 0.47 21.10
N LEU A 549 -7.31 0.67 21.81
CA LEU A 549 -6.28 1.65 21.44
C LEU A 549 -4.93 0.93 21.30
N ASP A 550 -4.21 1.27 20.24
CA ASP A 550 -2.87 0.74 19.94
C ASP A 550 -1.83 1.86 20.01
N CYS A 551 -0.66 1.56 20.58
CA CYS A 551 0.47 2.50 20.64
C CYS A 551 1.22 2.49 19.30
N THR A 552 1.18 3.62 18.61
CA THR A 552 1.76 3.81 17.27
C THR A 552 3.28 4.06 17.34
N PRO A 553 4.04 3.90 16.24
CA PRO A 553 5.49 4.08 16.25
C PRO A 553 5.90 5.54 16.45
N SER A 554 4.97 6.49 16.37
CA SER A 554 5.20 7.91 16.68
C SER A 554 5.07 8.24 18.18
N GLY A 555 4.74 7.27 19.04
CA GLY A 555 4.57 7.48 20.48
C GLY A 555 3.21 8.04 20.88
N HIS A 556 2.21 7.90 19.99
CA HIS A 556 0.82 8.30 20.25
C HIS A 556 -0.13 7.10 20.19
N TRP A 557 -1.24 7.18 20.93
CA TRP A 557 -2.32 6.20 20.80
C TRP A 557 -3.15 6.49 19.54
N THR A 558 -3.72 5.44 18.93
CA THR A 558 -4.59 5.54 17.74
C THR A 558 -5.84 6.42 17.93
N GLY A 559 -6.17 6.78 19.17
CA GLY A 559 -7.34 7.59 19.49
C GLY A 559 -7.34 8.09 20.93
N SER A 560 -8.45 8.73 21.31
CA SER A 560 -8.70 9.20 22.68
C SER A 560 -9.26 8.06 23.54
N PRO A 561 -8.96 8.00 24.86
CA PRO A 561 -9.54 6.99 25.75
C PRO A 561 -11.08 7.05 25.77
N PRO A 562 -11.78 5.90 25.69
CA PRO A 562 -13.24 5.85 25.72
C PRO A 562 -13.79 6.13 27.13
N THR A 563 -15.08 6.46 27.22
CA THR A 563 -15.81 6.67 28.47
C THR A 563 -16.95 5.68 28.62
N CYS A 564 -17.24 5.21 29.84
CA CYS A 564 -18.40 4.37 30.11
C CYS A 564 -19.60 5.25 30.46
N GLU A 565 -20.63 5.18 29.62
CA GLU A 565 -21.90 5.89 29.80
C GLU A 565 -22.98 4.91 30.27
N GLU A 566 -24.06 5.36 30.92
CA GLU A 566 -25.11 4.46 31.38
C GLU A 566 -25.74 3.67 30.22
N ALA A 567 -25.89 2.35 30.39
CA ALA A 567 -26.50 1.49 29.38
C ALA A 567 -27.99 1.85 29.20
N ILE A 568 -28.44 1.87 27.96
CA ILE A 568 -29.80 2.24 27.59
C ILE A 568 -30.78 1.20 28.16
N LYS A 569 -31.60 1.62 29.14
CA LYS A 569 -32.65 0.78 29.76
C LYS A 569 -33.93 0.79 28.92
N CYS A 570 -34.60 -0.36 28.82
CA CYS A 570 -35.94 -0.43 28.24
C CYS A 570 -37.03 -0.04 29.26
N PRO A 571 -38.19 0.49 28.81
CA PRO A 571 -39.30 0.82 29.69
C PRO A 571 -39.78 -0.39 30.51
N GLU A 572 -40.13 -0.18 31.78
CA GLU A 572 -40.64 -1.23 32.67
C GLU A 572 -41.90 -1.91 32.11
N LEU A 573 -41.97 -3.24 32.23
CA LEU A 573 -43.10 -4.05 31.76
C LEU A 573 -43.92 -4.57 32.94
N SER A 574 -45.25 -4.56 32.77
CA SER A 574 -46.21 -5.14 33.71
C SER A 574 -47.03 -6.25 33.06
N ALA A 575 -47.48 -7.22 33.84
CA ALA A 575 -48.36 -8.28 33.35
C ALA A 575 -49.68 -7.72 32.79
N PRO A 576 -50.18 -8.24 31.64
CA PRO A 576 -51.45 -7.82 31.09
C PRO A 576 -52.62 -8.22 32.00
N GLU A 577 -53.70 -7.43 31.99
CA GLU A 577 -54.90 -7.74 32.77
C GLU A 577 -55.45 -9.14 32.40
N GLN A 578 -55.66 -9.98 33.41
CA GLN A 578 -56.01 -11.41 33.25
C GLN A 578 -54.98 -12.25 32.48
N GLY A 579 -53.70 -11.90 32.59
CA GLY A 579 -52.56 -12.69 32.13
C GLY A 579 -51.38 -12.67 33.09
N SER A 580 -50.29 -13.34 32.72
CA SER A 580 -49.03 -13.39 33.47
C SER A 580 -47.86 -12.94 32.60
N LEU A 581 -46.87 -12.33 33.25
CA LEU A 581 -45.58 -11.94 32.65
C LEU A 581 -44.49 -12.75 33.32
N ASP A 582 -43.66 -13.39 32.52
CA ASP A 582 -42.50 -14.16 32.94
C ASP A 582 -41.24 -13.54 32.31
N CYS A 583 -40.37 -13.01 33.15
CA CYS A 583 -39.12 -12.37 32.76
C CYS A 583 -37.98 -12.92 33.62
N PRO A 584 -36.76 -13.09 33.07
CA PRO A 584 -35.58 -13.53 33.83
C PRO A 584 -35.25 -12.62 35.01
N ASP A 585 -35.39 -11.30 34.83
CA ASP A 585 -35.07 -10.28 35.84
C ASP A 585 -36.34 -9.81 36.55
N THR A 586 -36.64 -10.43 37.68
CA THR A 586 -37.86 -10.18 38.48
C THR A 586 -37.90 -8.81 39.19
N HIS A 587 -36.90 -7.93 38.97
CA HIS A 587 -36.70 -6.67 39.71
C HIS A 587 -36.50 -5.42 38.83
N GLY A 588 -37.10 -5.38 37.63
CA GLY A 588 -37.38 -4.10 36.93
C GLY A 588 -36.23 -3.42 36.19
N GLU A 589 -35.07 -4.06 36.03
CA GLU A 589 -33.97 -3.54 35.22
C GLU A 589 -33.83 -4.31 33.90
N PHE A 590 -34.58 -3.87 32.87
CA PHE A 590 -34.55 -4.51 31.56
C PHE A 590 -33.47 -3.89 30.67
N ILE A 591 -32.38 -4.64 30.46
CA ILE A 591 -31.26 -4.26 29.59
C ILE A 591 -31.44 -4.80 28.17
N VAL A 592 -30.63 -4.32 27.23
CA VAL A 592 -30.64 -4.78 25.84
C VAL A 592 -30.43 -6.30 25.76
N GLY A 593 -31.35 -7.01 25.10
CA GLY A 593 -31.38 -8.47 25.02
C GLY A 593 -32.26 -9.17 26.06
N SER A 594 -32.82 -8.46 27.05
CA SER A 594 -33.80 -9.05 27.98
C SER A 594 -35.04 -9.52 27.21
N ILE A 595 -35.45 -10.78 27.38
CA ILE A 595 -36.64 -11.39 26.76
C ILE A 595 -37.70 -11.67 27.82
N CYS A 596 -38.90 -11.15 27.61
CA CYS A 596 -40.05 -11.30 28.49
C CYS A 596 -41.20 -12.00 27.77
N HIS A 597 -41.78 -13.02 28.40
CA HIS A 597 -42.87 -13.83 27.86
C HIS A 597 -44.21 -13.49 28.50
N PHE A 598 -45.27 -13.46 27.70
CA PHE A 598 -46.63 -13.17 28.15
C PHE A 598 -47.54 -14.37 27.94
N SER A 599 -48.43 -14.62 28.91
CA SER A 599 -49.45 -15.66 28.84
C SER A 599 -50.79 -15.14 29.33
N CYS A 600 -51.90 -15.70 28.85
CA CYS A 600 -53.26 -15.32 29.27
C CYS A 600 -53.90 -16.39 30.14
N ASN A 601 -54.80 -15.97 31.04
CA ASN A 601 -55.61 -16.89 31.85
C ASN A 601 -56.59 -17.69 30.97
N LYS A 602 -57.03 -18.85 31.46
CA LYS A 602 -57.82 -19.84 30.71
C LYS A 602 -59.11 -19.25 30.14
N GLY A 603 -59.30 -19.31 28.81
CA GLY A 603 -60.49 -18.82 28.10
C GLY A 603 -60.32 -17.48 27.38
N LEU A 604 -59.14 -16.85 27.48
CA LEU A 604 -58.76 -15.65 26.72
C LEU A 604 -57.64 -15.98 25.73
N LYS A 605 -57.66 -15.34 24.55
CA LYS A 605 -56.60 -15.44 23.55
C LYS A 605 -55.72 -14.19 23.61
N LEU A 606 -54.41 -14.39 23.54
CA LEU A 606 -53.40 -13.35 23.55
C LEU A 606 -53.39 -12.63 22.19
N GLU A 607 -53.65 -11.33 22.20
CA GLU A 607 -53.64 -10.45 21.04
C GLU A 607 -52.39 -9.56 21.10
N GLY A 608 -51.41 -9.91 20.28
CA GLY A 608 -50.08 -9.31 20.25
C GLY A 608 -48.98 -10.37 20.19
N SER A 609 -47.73 -9.94 20.34
CA SER A 609 -46.60 -10.88 20.43
C SER A 609 -46.63 -11.60 21.79
N ASN A 610 -46.39 -12.91 21.80
CA ASN A 610 -46.30 -13.67 23.05
C ASN A 610 -44.97 -13.46 23.80
N HIS A 611 -44.03 -12.74 23.20
CA HIS A 611 -42.77 -12.33 23.82
C HIS A 611 -42.29 -10.99 23.27
N VAL A 612 -41.46 -10.30 24.04
CA VAL A 612 -40.79 -9.06 23.65
C VAL A 612 -39.34 -9.10 24.09
N GLU A 613 -38.46 -8.52 23.28
CA GLU A 613 -37.02 -8.39 23.51
C GLU A 613 -36.64 -6.90 23.54
N CYS A 614 -35.75 -6.51 24.46
CA CYS A 614 -35.24 -5.15 24.54
C CYS A 614 -34.17 -4.91 23.47
N THR A 615 -34.40 -3.98 22.55
CA THR A 615 -33.48 -3.68 21.45
C THR A 615 -32.39 -2.69 21.84
N THR A 616 -31.30 -2.64 21.06
CA THR A 616 -30.19 -1.67 21.18
C THR A 616 -30.62 -0.19 21.11
N SER A 617 -31.89 0.08 20.75
CA SER A 617 -32.49 1.43 20.75
C SER A 617 -33.19 1.82 22.06
N GLY A 618 -33.18 0.96 23.09
CA GLY A 618 -33.90 1.18 24.34
C GLY A 618 -35.42 1.02 24.22
N ARG A 619 -35.88 0.22 23.25
CA ARG A 619 -37.30 -0.07 23.00
C ARG A 619 -37.53 -1.56 22.86
N TRP A 620 -38.71 -2.02 23.27
CA TRP A 620 -39.18 -3.37 23.03
C TRP A 620 -39.48 -3.60 21.53
N ILE A 621 -39.11 -4.77 21.00
CA ILE A 621 -39.38 -5.15 19.58
C ILE A 621 -40.87 -5.07 19.21
N ALA A 622 -41.75 -5.20 20.19
CA ALA A 622 -43.19 -5.11 20.04
C ALA A 622 -43.83 -4.51 21.30
N PRO A 623 -44.99 -3.85 21.19
CA PRO A 623 -45.74 -3.38 22.36
C PRO A 623 -46.28 -4.56 23.20
N PRO A 624 -46.54 -4.36 24.51
CA PRO A 624 -47.11 -5.40 25.38
C PRO A 624 -48.46 -5.94 24.85
N PRO A 625 -48.69 -7.26 24.85
CA PRO A 625 -49.91 -7.87 24.33
C PRO A 625 -51.08 -7.72 25.31
N THR A 626 -52.31 -7.98 24.84
CA THR A 626 -53.53 -7.96 25.67
C THR A 626 -54.29 -9.28 25.60
N CYS A 627 -54.99 -9.64 26.67
CA CYS A 627 -55.80 -10.87 26.73
C CYS A 627 -57.27 -10.54 26.43
N LYS A 628 -57.88 -11.18 25.43
CA LYS A 628 -59.31 -10.97 25.08
C LYS A 628 -60.10 -12.26 24.98
N TYR A 629 -61.37 -12.19 25.38
CA TYR A 629 -62.33 -13.28 25.22
C TYR A 629 -62.68 -13.51 23.76
N THR A 630 -62.73 -14.77 23.33
CA THR A 630 -63.21 -15.13 21.99
C THR A 630 -64.73 -15.22 21.99
N VAL A 631 -65.39 -14.17 21.50
CA VAL A 631 -66.82 -14.22 21.16
C VAL A 631 -66.97 -13.97 19.66
N SER A 632 -67.68 -14.89 19.00
CA SER A 632 -68.09 -14.88 17.60
C SER A 632 -68.83 -13.59 17.19
N ALA A 633 -68.59 -13.16 15.94
CA ALA A 633 -69.02 -11.89 15.34
C ALA A 633 -70.52 -11.53 15.47
N PRO A 634 -70.83 -10.22 15.51
CA PRO A 634 -71.54 -9.57 14.39
C PRO A 634 -70.96 -8.19 13.98
N ALA A 635 -71.42 -7.68 12.83
CA ALA A 635 -70.89 -6.55 12.04
C ALA A 635 -71.32 -5.12 12.51
N PRO A 636 -71.01 -4.02 11.79
CA PRO A 636 -69.97 -3.04 12.10
C PRO A 636 -70.50 -1.69 12.62
N GLY A 637 -69.74 -1.07 13.53
CA GLY A 637 -69.96 0.29 14.02
C GLY A 637 -69.78 1.35 12.92
N VAL A 638 -70.70 2.31 12.91
CA VAL A 638 -70.78 3.43 11.97
C VAL A 638 -69.58 4.37 12.15
N GLN A 639 -68.64 4.39 11.21
CA GLN A 639 -67.48 5.30 11.22
C GLN A 639 -67.41 6.10 9.91
N CYS A 640 -67.11 7.40 10.00
CA CYS A 640 -66.74 8.21 8.83
C CYS A 640 -65.31 7.86 8.36
N PRO A 641 -65.00 7.97 7.05
CA PRO A 641 -63.66 7.72 6.53
C PRO A 641 -62.58 8.57 7.21
N THR A 642 -61.41 7.98 7.47
CA THR A 642 -60.25 8.65 8.09
C THR A 642 -59.81 9.88 7.29
N LEU A 643 -59.71 11.03 7.95
CA LEU A 643 -59.12 12.24 7.38
C LEU A 643 -57.63 12.33 7.73
N ILE A 644 -56.84 12.84 6.79
CA ILE A 644 -55.40 13.07 6.93
C ILE A 644 -55.16 14.58 6.76
N ALA A 645 -54.22 15.14 7.55
CA ALA A 645 -53.83 16.53 7.40
C ALA A 645 -53.31 16.82 5.98
N PRO A 646 -53.75 17.90 5.32
CA PRO A 646 -53.27 18.23 3.97
C PRO A 646 -51.78 18.54 3.96
N LYS A 647 -51.10 18.22 2.85
CA LYS A 647 -49.68 18.55 2.64
C LYS A 647 -49.49 20.07 2.79
N GLN A 648 -48.51 20.48 3.60
CA GLN A 648 -48.28 21.88 4.01
C GLN A 648 -49.45 22.54 4.79
N GLY A 649 -50.29 21.73 5.44
CA GLY A 649 -51.34 22.18 6.36
C GLY A 649 -51.33 21.49 7.71
N THR A 650 -52.28 21.89 8.56
CA THR A 650 -52.50 21.42 9.92
C THR A 650 -53.95 20.99 10.07
N MET A 651 -54.20 19.93 10.84
CA MET A 651 -55.55 19.44 11.15
C MET A 651 -55.68 19.29 12.66
N SER A 652 -56.79 19.79 13.22
CA SER A 652 -57.13 19.69 14.64
C SER A 652 -58.57 19.24 14.81
N CYS A 653 -58.81 18.07 15.38
CA CYS A 653 -60.14 17.50 15.61
C CYS A 653 -60.46 17.45 17.11
N GLN A 654 -61.73 17.62 17.48
CA GLN A 654 -62.17 17.68 18.88
C GLN A 654 -62.06 16.35 19.67
N HIS A 655 -61.84 15.20 19.01
CA HIS A 655 -61.69 13.89 19.66
C HIS A 655 -60.45 13.13 19.16
N HIS A 656 -59.91 12.23 20.00
CA HIS A 656 -58.67 11.50 19.75
C HIS A 656 -58.68 10.69 18.43
N VAL A 657 -57.53 10.75 17.75
CA VAL A 657 -57.24 10.56 16.31
C VAL A 657 -57.56 9.17 15.70
N ARG A 658 -58.28 8.28 16.39
CA ARG A 658 -58.55 6.91 15.88
C ARG A 658 -60.02 6.52 15.81
N ASN A 659 -60.97 7.38 16.20
CA ASN A 659 -62.40 7.06 16.11
C ASN A 659 -63.25 8.30 15.77
N PHE A 660 -63.47 8.56 14.47
CA PHE A 660 -64.32 9.68 14.00
C PHE A 660 -65.80 9.28 14.08
N GLY A 661 -66.36 9.39 15.28
CA GLY A 661 -67.78 9.17 15.53
C GLY A 661 -68.67 10.24 14.89
N LEU A 662 -69.98 10.00 14.88
CA LEU A 662 -71.00 10.98 14.50
C LEU A 662 -70.77 12.31 15.22
N ASN A 663 -70.91 13.42 14.50
CA ASN A 663 -70.75 14.78 15.03
C ASN A 663 -69.30 15.23 15.32
N THR A 664 -68.29 14.45 14.95
CA THR A 664 -66.89 14.90 15.06
C THR A 664 -66.61 16.07 14.11
N THR A 665 -66.05 17.16 14.65
CA THR A 665 -65.63 18.33 13.86
C THR A 665 -64.10 18.44 13.83
N CYS A 666 -63.55 18.60 12.61
CA CYS A 666 -62.13 18.75 12.33
C CYS A 666 -61.87 20.09 11.65
N HIS A 667 -60.97 20.89 12.23
CA HIS A 667 -60.53 22.18 11.70
C HIS A 667 -59.23 22.06 10.92
N PHE A 668 -59.13 22.78 9.82
CA PHE A 668 -57.99 22.74 8.91
C PHE A 668 -57.37 24.13 8.74
N GLY A 669 -56.04 24.17 8.70
CA GLY A 669 -55.26 25.37 8.46
C GLY A 669 -54.08 25.07 7.53
N CYS A 670 -53.47 26.12 6.97
CA CYS A 670 -52.28 26.01 6.15
C CYS A 670 -51.08 26.66 6.83
N LYS A 671 -49.87 26.15 6.55
CA LYS A 671 -48.62 26.77 7.01
C LYS A 671 -48.40 28.11 6.28
N ALA A 672 -47.58 28.97 6.87
CA ALA A 672 -47.26 30.29 6.31
C ALA A 672 -46.85 30.23 4.83
N GLY A 673 -47.40 31.14 4.02
CA GLY A 673 -47.21 31.16 2.56
C GLY A 673 -48.09 30.22 1.74
N PHE A 674 -49.04 29.53 2.37
CA PHE A 674 -50.05 28.67 1.71
C PHE A 674 -51.47 29.10 2.09
N ILE A 675 -52.37 29.07 1.11
CA ILE A 675 -53.80 29.35 1.29
C ILE A 675 -54.61 28.05 1.27
N LEU A 676 -55.60 27.98 2.14
CA LEU A 676 -56.53 26.84 2.22
C LEU A 676 -57.56 26.95 1.09
N LEU A 677 -57.74 25.87 0.34
CA LEU A 677 -58.76 25.69 -0.68
C LEU A 677 -59.73 24.61 -0.24
N GLY A 678 -60.96 25.01 0.07
CA GLY A 678 -62.01 24.17 0.64
C GLY A 678 -62.44 24.68 2.02
N ASP A 679 -63.30 23.91 2.68
CA ASP A 679 -63.85 24.30 3.97
C ASP A 679 -62.80 24.22 5.08
N SER A 680 -62.73 25.25 5.92
CA SER A 680 -61.84 25.29 7.08
C SER A 680 -62.30 24.40 8.24
N ALA A 681 -63.49 23.81 8.16
CA ALA A 681 -64.04 22.87 9.13
C ALA A 681 -64.90 21.79 8.46
N LEU A 682 -64.67 20.52 8.81
CA LEU A 682 -65.45 19.38 8.34
C LEU A 682 -66.12 18.66 9.50
N GLN A 683 -67.39 18.29 9.33
CA GLN A 683 -68.18 17.60 10.36
C GLN A 683 -68.71 16.25 9.81
N CYS A 684 -68.60 15.19 10.62
CA CYS A 684 -69.08 13.85 10.23
C CYS A 684 -70.60 13.74 10.39
N ARG A 685 -71.32 13.49 9.28
CA ARG A 685 -72.79 13.39 9.24
C ARG A 685 -73.31 11.97 9.54
N PRO A 686 -74.60 11.84 9.93
CA PRO A 686 -75.31 10.55 10.01
C PRO A 686 -75.23 9.66 8.77
N SER A 687 -75.03 10.27 7.59
CA SER A 687 -74.87 9.58 6.31
C SER A 687 -73.50 8.91 6.11
N ARG A 688 -72.62 8.87 7.12
CA ARG A 688 -71.23 8.34 7.04
C ARG A 688 -70.32 9.10 6.08
N GLN A 689 -70.64 10.36 5.79
CA GLN A 689 -69.85 11.23 4.93
C GLN A 689 -69.55 12.56 5.64
N TRP A 690 -68.42 13.15 5.27
CA TRP A 690 -68.05 14.49 5.73
C TRP A 690 -68.91 15.56 5.05
N THR A 691 -69.10 16.70 5.71
CA THR A 691 -69.88 17.84 5.18
C THR A 691 -69.39 18.33 3.83
N ALA A 692 -68.10 18.17 3.55
CA ALA A 692 -67.45 18.47 2.28
C ALA A 692 -66.18 17.61 2.11
N ALA A 693 -65.49 17.75 0.98
CA ALA A 693 -64.21 17.10 0.74
C ALA A 693 -63.08 17.71 1.59
N ALA A 694 -62.04 16.92 1.87
CA ALA A 694 -60.86 17.39 2.58
C ALA A 694 -60.21 18.61 1.88
N PRO A 695 -59.96 19.73 2.58
CA PRO A 695 -59.40 20.92 1.98
C PRO A 695 -57.91 20.72 1.65
N THR A 696 -57.39 21.51 0.71
CA THR A 696 -55.99 21.43 0.26
C THR A 696 -55.26 22.75 0.46
N CYS A 697 -53.96 22.71 0.78
CA CYS A 697 -53.14 23.90 0.88
C CYS A 697 -52.41 24.15 -0.44
N ARG A 698 -52.58 25.36 -0.99
CA ARG A 698 -51.90 25.80 -2.22
C ARG A 698 -50.99 26.97 -1.91
N ALA A 699 -49.77 26.97 -2.46
CA ALA A 699 -48.85 28.09 -2.30
C ALA A 699 -49.46 29.39 -2.84
N VAL A 700 -49.23 30.49 -2.13
CA VAL A 700 -49.56 31.85 -2.59
C VAL A 700 -48.80 32.12 -3.90
N LYS A 701 -49.44 32.76 -4.88
CA LYS A 701 -48.81 33.10 -6.16
C LYS A 701 -48.52 34.59 -6.23
N CYS A 702 -47.31 34.95 -6.64
CA CYS A 702 -46.93 36.32 -6.96
C CYS A 702 -47.30 36.67 -8.40
N ALA A 703 -47.43 37.97 -8.68
CA ALA A 703 -47.70 38.47 -10.02
C ALA A 703 -46.63 37.97 -11.00
N LYS A 704 -47.04 37.54 -12.20
CA LYS A 704 -46.12 37.06 -13.24
C LYS A 704 -45.18 38.20 -13.64
N LEU A 705 -43.87 37.98 -13.51
CA LEU A 705 -42.87 38.98 -13.88
C LEU A 705 -42.84 39.15 -15.41
N PRO A 706 -42.98 40.38 -15.94
CA PRO A 706 -42.89 40.63 -17.37
C PRO A 706 -41.43 40.44 -17.82
N VAL A 707 -41.21 39.54 -18.79
CA VAL A 707 -39.91 39.42 -19.46
C VAL A 707 -39.89 40.45 -20.57
N THR A 708 -39.32 41.62 -20.30
CA THR A 708 -38.93 42.57 -21.35
C THR A 708 -37.54 42.19 -21.83
N GLU A 709 -37.41 41.71 -23.06
CA GLU A 709 -36.08 41.61 -23.68
C GLU A 709 -35.43 43.00 -23.63
N PRO A 710 -34.18 43.12 -23.14
CA PRO A 710 -33.12 42.11 -23.18
C PRO A 710 -32.79 41.36 -21.87
N ILE A 711 -33.61 41.43 -20.81
CA ILE A 711 -33.25 40.82 -19.50
C ILE A 711 -33.36 39.29 -19.50
N VAL A 712 -32.29 38.61 -19.06
CA VAL A 712 -32.30 37.17 -18.78
C VAL A 712 -32.73 36.93 -17.32
N MET A 713 -33.86 36.27 -17.14
CA MET A 713 -34.42 35.92 -15.83
C MET A 713 -34.35 34.41 -15.59
N ASN A 714 -33.75 33.99 -14.47
CA ASN A 714 -33.74 32.60 -14.02
C ASN A 714 -34.37 32.47 -12.64
N CYS A 715 -35.46 31.71 -12.54
CA CYS A 715 -36.24 31.56 -11.32
C CYS A 715 -36.23 30.13 -10.78
N SER A 716 -35.95 29.98 -9.49
CA SER A 716 -36.30 28.77 -8.73
C SER A 716 -37.78 28.83 -8.36
N ASN A 717 -38.51 27.74 -8.60
CA ASN A 717 -39.98 27.69 -8.45
C ASN A 717 -40.39 26.45 -7.63
N PRO A 718 -40.15 26.45 -6.31
CA PRO A 718 -40.28 25.25 -5.48
C PRO A 718 -41.73 24.71 -5.39
N TRP A 719 -42.74 25.56 -5.52
CA TRP A 719 -44.16 25.17 -5.42
C TRP A 719 -44.96 25.51 -6.69
N GLY A 720 -44.27 25.63 -7.82
CA GLY A 720 -44.84 26.04 -9.11
C GLY A 720 -44.42 27.45 -9.52
N ASN A 721 -44.75 27.84 -10.76
CA ASN A 721 -44.25 29.07 -11.35
C ASN A 721 -44.71 30.32 -10.58
N PHE A 722 -43.76 31.12 -10.11
CA PHE A 722 -43.99 32.37 -9.35
C PHE A 722 -44.84 32.16 -8.08
N SER A 723 -44.51 31.14 -7.29
CA SER A 723 -45.21 30.79 -6.05
C SER A 723 -44.38 31.15 -4.81
N TYR A 724 -44.97 31.10 -3.63
CA TYR A 724 -44.30 31.42 -2.36
C TYR A 724 -42.93 30.75 -2.25
N GLY A 725 -41.88 31.53 -1.99
CA GLY A 725 -40.49 31.05 -1.95
C GLY A 725 -39.80 30.95 -3.32
N SER A 726 -40.49 31.25 -4.44
CA SER A 726 -39.84 31.39 -5.74
C SER A 726 -38.82 32.51 -5.71
N THR A 727 -37.59 32.27 -6.15
CA THR A 727 -36.52 33.28 -6.21
C THR A 727 -36.05 33.45 -7.64
N CYS A 728 -36.19 34.66 -8.18
CA CYS A 728 -35.75 35.02 -9.52
C CYS A 728 -34.45 35.81 -9.47
N SER A 729 -33.51 35.46 -10.35
CA SER A 729 -32.22 36.12 -10.55
C SER A 729 -32.15 36.73 -11.94
N PHE A 730 -31.61 37.94 -12.06
CA PHE A 730 -31.64 38.74 -13.29
C PHE A 730 -30.22 39.04 -13.77
N HIS A 731 -30.00 38.90 -15.07
CA HIS A 731 -28.71 39.15 -15.72
C HIS A 731 -28.94 39.92 -17.03
N CYS A 732 -28.03 40.83 -17.36
CA CYS A 732 -28.03 41.56 -18.63
C CYS A 732 -27.11 40.88 -19.67
N PRO A 733 -27.44 40.93 -20.97
CA PRO A 733 -26.56 40.48 -22.05
C PRO A 733 -25.29 41.35 -22.16
N GLU A 734 -24.30 40.86 -22.91
CA GLU A 734 -22.99 41.49 -23.07
C GLU A 734 -23.09 42.98 -23.45
N GLY A 735 -22.37 43.84 -22.72
CA GLY A 735 -22.31 45.30 -22.95
C GLY A 735 -23.37 46.14 -22.21
N GLN A 736 -24.26 45.53 -21.41
CA GLN A 736 -25.28 46.25 -20.63
C GLN A 736 -25.13 46.03 -19.11
N LEU A 737 -25.43 47.06 -18.31
CA LEU A 737 -25.38 47.02 -16.85
C LEU A 737 -26.79 46.87 -16.25
N LEU A 738 -26.92 46.03 -15.23
CA LEU A 738 -28.19 45.81 -14.52
C LEU A 738 -28.45 46.95 -13.53
N ASN A 739 -29.57 47.65 -13.70
CA ASN A 739 -30.05 48.69 -12.79
C ASN A 739 -31.24 48.18 -11.98
N GLY A 740 -31.01 47.90 -10.70
CA GLY A 740 -31.96 47.36 -9.75
C GLY A 740 -31.40 46.16 -8.98
N SER A 741 -32.26 45.42 -8.27
CA SER A 741 -31.83 44.25 -7.50
C SER A 741 -31.56 43.04 -8.40
N GLU A 742 -30.41 42.39 -8.22
CA GLU A 742 -30.01 41.16 -8.94
C GLU A 742 -30.91 39.95 -8.64
N ARG A 743 -31.63 39.96 -7.50
CA ARG A 743 -32.54 38.90 -7.07
C ARG A 743 -33.82 39.45 -6.46
N THR A 744 -34.92 38.73 -6.65
CA THR A 744 -36.22 38.97 -6.01
C THR A 744 -36.86 37.65 -5.57
N ALA A 745 -37.62 37.65 -4.48
CA ALA A 745 -38.27 36.46 -3.92
C ALA A 745 -39.78 36.69 -3.70
N CYS A 746 -40.59 35.66 -3.96
CA CYS A 746 -42.05 35.71 -3.78
C CYS A 746 -42.40 35.49 -2.30
N GLN A 747 -42.98 36.51 -1.68
CA GLN A 747 -43.29 36.55 -0.25
C GLN A 747 -44.68 35.98 0.06
N GLU A 748 -44.97 35.76 1.36
CA GLU A 748 -46.22 35.17 1.83
C GLU A 748 -47.46 36.03 1.57
N ASN A 749 -47.27 37.34 1.40
CA ASN A 749 -48.31 38.30 1.02
C ASN A 749 -48.63 38.29 -0.49
N GLY A 750 -47.94 37.46 -1.29
CA GLY A 750 -48.12 37.40 -2.75
C GLY A 750 -47.45 38.53 -3.53
N GLN A 751 -46.55 39.29 -2.88
CA GLN A 751 -45.73 40.31 -3.53
C GLN A 751 -44.28 39.85 -3.65
N TRP A 752 -43.58 40.44 -4.63
CA TRP A 752 -42.15 40.24 -4.80
C TRP A 752 -41.38 41.13 -3.81
N SER A 753 -40.30 40.59 -3.23
CA SER A 753 -39.48 41.30 -2.24
C SER A 753 -38.84 42.59 -2.79
N THR A 754 -38.60 42.63 -4.10
CA THR A 754 -38.06 43.78 -4.82
C THR A 754 -38.70 43.92 -6.19
N THR A 755 -38.69 45.14 -6.74
CA THR A 755 -39.22 45.47 -8.08
C THR A 755 -38.30 44.94 -9.20
N MET A 756 -38.86 44.73 -10.39
CA MET A 756 -38.13 44.24 -11.57
C MET A 756 -36.96 45.18 -11.95
N PRO A 757 -35.72 44.69 -12.12
CA PRO A 757 -34.60 45.52 -12.58
C PRO A 757 -34.70 45.82 -14.08
N THR A 758 -33.90 46.79 -14.56
CA THR A 758 -33.80 47.19 -15.97
C THR A 758 -32.36 47.05 -16.47
N CYS A 759 -32.12 46.68 -17.74
CA CYS A 759 -30.78 46.74 -18.33
C CYS A 759 -30.55 48.09 -19.00
N GLN A 760 -29.45 48.75 -18.67
CA GLN A 760 -29.04 50.01 -19.28
C GLN A 760 -27.80 49.78 -20.16
N ALA A 761 -27.74 50.42 -21.32
CA ALA A 761 -26.57 50.34 -22.20
C ALA A 761 -25.32 50.88 -21.47
N GLY A 762 -24.26 50.08 -21.42
CA GLY A 762 -22.95 50.55 -20.98
C GLY A 762 -22.40 51.60 -21.94
N PRO A 763 -21.46 52.46 -21.50
CA PRO A 763 -20.85 53.47 -22.37
C PRO A 763 -20.21 52.79 -23.59
N LEU A 764 -20.70 53.12 -24.79
CA LEU A 764 -20.25 52.57 -26.07
C LEU A 764 -18.76 52.88 -26.29
N THR A 765 -17.96 51.82 -26.44
CA THR A 765 -16.60 51.88 -26.96
C THR A 765 -16.62 52.28 -28.45
N ILE A 766 -15.72 53.19 -28.84
CA ILE A 766 -15.71 54.00 -30.08
C ILE A 766 -15.34 53.17 -31.34
N GLN A 767 -15.88 51.97 -31.53
CA GLN A 767 -15.42 51.11 -32.63
C GLN A 767 -16.52 50.40 -33.42
N GLU A 768 -17.75 50.94 -33.47
CA GLU A 768 -18.77 50.33 -34.33
C GLU A 768 -19.94 51.24 -34.77
N THR A 769 -19.72 52.55 -34.95
CA THR A 769 -20.77 53.44 -35.51
C THR A 769 -20.19 54.52 -36.43
N LEU A 770 -19.67 54.16 -37.61
CA LEU A 770 -19.56 55.10 -38.75
C LEU A 770 -19.44 54.34 -40.09
N THR A 771 -20.47 53.58 -40.45
CA THR A 771 -20.79 53.31 -41.86
C THR A 771 -22.29 53.44 -42.05
N TYR A 772 -22.64 54.31 -43.00
CA TYR A 772 -23.97 54.57 -43.58
C TYR A 772 -24.81 55.75 -43.03
N VAL A 773 -24.64 56.86 -43.77
CA VAL A 773 -25.64 57.87 -44.22
C VAL A 773 -25.89 59.13 -43.36
N GLY A 774 -25.24 60.22 -43.80
CA GLY A 774 -25.94 61.31 -44.48
C GLY A 774 -26.77 62.25 -43.62
N GLY A 775 -26.12 63.22 -42.96
CA GLY A 775 -26.77 64.40 -42.42
C GLY A 775 -26.93 65.50 -43.49
N ALA A 776 -28.18 65.89 -43.74
CA ALA A 776 -28.62 67.23 -44.09
C ALA A 776 -29.80 67.55 -43.15
N ALA A 777 -29.94 68.66 -42.45
CA ALA A 777 -29.23 69.92 -42.41
C ALA A 777 -29.41 70.52 -40.99
N ALA A 778 -28.41 71.21 -40.46
CA ALA A 778 -28.60 72.16 -39.37
C ALA A 778 -27.74 73.39 -39.65
N GLY A 779 -28.42 74.51 -39.92
CA GLY A 779 -27.81 75.77 -40.28
C GLY A 779 -27.10 76.43 -39.10
N THR A 780 -25.91 76.95 -39.42
CA THR A 780 -25.28 78.18 -38.91
C THR A 780 -25.07 78.34 -37.40
N THR A 781 -23.80 78.35 -36.97
CA THR A 781 -23.09 79.59 -36.52
C THR A 781 -21.63 79.25 -36.15
N GLY A 782 -20.67 79.93 -36.79
CA GLY A 782 -19.21 79.80 -36.56
C GLY A 782 -18.71 80.64 -35.38
N LEU A 783 -17.43 80.67 -34.98
CA LEU A 783 -16.14 80.50 -35.67
C LEU A 783 -15.01 80.41 -34.59
N VAL A 784 -13.86 79.80 -34.96
CA VAL A 784 -12.44 80.22 -34.63
C VAL A 784 -11.95 79.97 -33.17
N THR A 785 -10.78 79.40 -32.82
CA THR A 785 -9.48 78.94 -33.42
C THR A 785 -8.76 78.10 -32.33
N GLY A 786 -8.10 76.95 -32.55
CA GLY A 786 -6.75 76.78 -33.15
C GLY A 786 -5.68 77.59 -32.39
N SER A 787 -4.80 77.07 -31.54
CA SER A 787 -3.68 76.17 -31.85
C SER A 787 -2.70 76.17 -30.66
N ILE A 788 -1.73 75.25 -30.65
CA ILE A 788 -0.54 75.15 -29.76
C ILE A 788 -0.73 74.21 -28.55
N LEU A 789 -0.57 72.90 -28.79
CA LEU A 789 0.30 72.03 -27.98
C LEU A 789 0.55 70.67 -28.67
N LEU A 790 0.66 70.70 -30.01
CA LEU A 790 1.15 69.61 -30.86
C LEU A 790 2.70 69.58 -30.92
N ALA A 791 3.38 70.22 -29.98
CA ALA A 791 4.82 70.49 -30.06
C ALA A 791 5.70 69.69 -29.11
N LEU A 792 5.18 68.85 -28.20
CA LEU A 792 6.03 68.24 -27.17
C LEU A 792 6.05 66.72 -27.04
N LEU A 793 5.30 65.94 -27.82
CA LEU A 793 5.38 64.47 -27.71
C LEU A 793 5.63 63.77 -29.05
N ARG A 794 6.52 64.36 -29.85
CA ARG A 794 7.24 63.68 -30.95
C ARG A 794 8.75 63.74 -30.69
N ARG A 795 9.22 62.94 -29.74
CA ARG A 795 10.61 62.49 -29.52
C ARG A 795 10.54 61.49 -28.35
N ARG A 796 10.77 60.18 -28.48
CA ARG A 796 11.54 59.41 -29.44
C ARG A 796 10.92 58.00 -29.53
N CYS A 797 10.54 57.61 -30.74
CA CYS A 797 10.60 56.21 -31.15
C CYS A 797 12.05 55.82 -31.43
N ARG A 798 12.37 54.57 -31.07
CA ARG A 798 13.31 53.59 -31.69
C ARG A 798 13.60 52.60 -30.56
N GLN A 799 13.41 51.30 -30.66
CA GLN A 799 13.67 50.31 -31.73
C GLN A 799 13.12 48.97 -31.16
N LYS A 800 12.78 47.88 -31.85
CA LYS A 800 12.95 47.41 -33.22
C LYS A 800 12.11 46.11 -33.32
N ASP A 801 11.47 45.89 -34.47
CA ASP A 801 10.92 44.59 -34.90
C ASP A 801 12.02 43.55 -35.13
N ASP A 802 11.68 42.28 -35.02
CA ASP A 802 11.77 41.31 -36.14
C ASP A 802 11.09 39.99 -35.75
N GLY A 803 10.21 39.51 -36.63
CA GLY A 803 9.37 38.33 -36.39
C GLY A 803 10.02 36.98 -36.75
N LYS A 804 9.28 35.91 -36.44
CA LYS A 804 9.13 34.65 -37.20
C LYS A 804 8.31 33.63 -36.38
N SER A 805 7.24 33.10 -36.96
CA SER A 805 6.80 31.72 -36.69
C SER A 805 7.68 30.78 -37.54
N PRO A 806 7.99 29.55 -37.09
CA PRO A 806 7.07 28.43 -37.33
C PRO A 806 7.05 27.31 -36.24
N LEU A 807 5.94 26.58 -36.25
CA LEU A 807 5.68 25.17 -35.86
C LEU A 807 6.72 24.35 -35.03
N ASN A 808 6.25 23.94 -33.84
CA ASN A 808 6.26 22.58 -33.23
C ASN A 808 7.59 22.00 -32.64
N PRO A 809 7.56 20.87 -31.88
CA PRO A 809 7.43 20.77 -30.41
C PRO A 809 8.58 19.96 -29.76
N GLN A 810 8.69 19.95 -28.41
CA GLN A 810 8.91 18.73 -27.59
C GLN A 810 9.12 19.00 -26.08
N SER A 811 8.66 18.01 -25.31
CA SER A 811 9.04 17.57 -23.95
C SER A 811 8.50 18.34 -22.73
N HIS A 812 8.07 17.69 -21.65
CA HIS A 812 7.64 16.31 -21.34
C HIS A 812 7.01 16.42 -19.92
N LEU A 813 5.77 15.96 -19.72
CA LEU A 813 5.26 15.24 -18.53
C LEU A 813 3.73 15.11 -18.63
N GLY A 814 3.22 13.89 -18.48
CA GLY A 814 1.79 13.60 -18.35
C GLY A 814 1.15 12.98 -19.60
N THR A 815 1.61 11.79 -20.01
CA THR A 815 0.84 10.94 -20.93
C THR A 815 -0.46 10.52 -20.26
N TYR A 816 -1.58 10.87 -20.89
CA TYR A 816 -2.91 10.34 -20.59
C TYR A 816 -2.90 8.81 -20.72
N GLY A 817 -3.33 8.11 -19.67
CA GLY A 817 -3.51 6.67 -19.67
C GLY A 817 -4.47 6.24 -20.79
N VAL A 818 -3.95 5.47 -21.73
CA VAL A 818 -4.72 4.77 -22.74
C VAL A 818 -5.31 3.55 -22.06
N PHE A 819 -6.63 3.53 -21.86
CA PHE A 819 -7.34 2.35 -21.34
C PHE A 819 -7.42 1.29 -22.44
N THR A 820 -6.57 0.27 -22.36
CA THR A 820 -6.65 -0.94 -23.19
C THR A 820 -7.53 -1.98 -22.49
N ASN A 821 -8.42 -2.66 -23.22
CA ASN A 821 -8.91 -3.98 -22.80
C ASN A 821 -8.22 -4.97 -23.72
N ALA A 822 -7.38 -5.83 -23.16
CA ALA A 822 -6.97 -7.07 -23.80
C ALA A 822 -7.79 -8.21 -23.18
N ALA A 823 -8.99 -8.42 -23.70
CA ALA A 823 -9.72 -9.66 -23.48
C ALA A 823 -10.34 -10.06 -24.82
N PHE A 824 -9.99 -11.27 -25.27
CA PHE A 824 -10.39 -11.96 -26.49
C PHE A 824 -9.58 -11.63 -27.76
N ASP A 825 -8.43 -12.30 -27.85
CA ASP A 825 -7.87 -12.76 -29.12
C ASP A 825 -8.59 -14.07 -29.49
N PRO A 826 -9.37 -14.13 -30.59
CA PRO A 826 -10.01 -15.35 -31.05
C PRO A 826 -9.14 -16.00 -32.13
N SER A 827 -8.35 -17.02 -31.81
CA SER A 827 -7.87 -18.06 -32.75
C SER A 827 -6.93 -19.08 -32.06
N PRO A 828 -6.93 -20.34 -32.55
CA PRO A 828 -7.91 -21.40 -32.33
C PRO A 828 -7.64 -22.27 -31.11
#